data_AF-A0A0P1ABN7-F1
#
_entry.id   AF-A0A0P1ABN7-F1
#
_cell.length_a   1.000
_cell.length_b   1.000
_cell.length_c   1.000
_cell.angle_alpha   90.00
_cell.angle_beta   90.00
_cell.angle_gamma   90.00
#
_symmetry.space_group_name_H-M   'P 1'
#
loop_
_entity.id
_entity.type
_entity.pdbx_description
1 polymer ?
#
loop_
_entity_poly.entity_id
_entity_poly.type
_entity_poly.pdbx_seq_one_letter_code
_entity_poly.pdbx_strand_id
1 'polypeptide(L)'
;MNAEFCPGPRLNLITGPNGTGKSSIVCALCVGLAGSTRLLGRADKVGQFVRHEKESGYTEIELFFERGNKVIRRNIFRDNKSTWQVNGKDSTLKMVAAIMEDACIQIDNLCQFLPQDKVGEFSRMNAVQLLKATENAITDSDLASTHDEIIKLQHSMLDKERELEHARAALELKKSENAQREKEVERVEDYEARIEETNIMEKKCLWLEFENAKADVEKLKEEKLCRKEAIVNERRQKIEPLVELIKKEQIKLEDVKTEKSDVDTMKRTLVEKMRKEKASIESLESAQSQTISEVKELRNQHNSTRRRLERLEREVAEWRKKRAEITDDADLKKQKDQLEKQQREKDMEETELRSKREALARELSYVDSERKKVNDKLERLENENVQRRLALQRADPDCIRAADWVKNNQSRLKRKVWGPIALEMKLNETTHAKYVEDTLPKWLLGALVAECYEDYNTILHEINNEDSDRRIKASILIVENGTCHAVHRPYSEDQMNDYRNRYGMKGFLDELVTAPDIVLEALRSHGGLHTVMVGSQKTESIINTGGQIFADIASSERKTAFVTPSKKYVTSVSKYGNRNVTTRTNDLMNPRLLAASTSNQEEKTEMKQVLNDLDVRERNIKKKITDLKEQEKQYAEERRTAQHRVNEIRSQRKAIIRLDDKIAEGDNKVYSLKSELAQDVSAKEEALTRKLKNQASKQAQQVQHCLFLATSLYEASAREACLSLKLGTHQVRVDFTQKHLKQTESTLRGLRDAYKLAKENLLRKARDAMQLKSKAEKEAPWDVYEERFNKLPDDLNELLGKIENNKASLECFRGDRSIRELYERVCSQIRNDEANLADLESFVTHGVESITGIKEKWHANLKEVVQHIDTSFREFFEDIGCVGEILLDDKDPDVAKWGIQRRAQFRKNTQLSTMTAEEQSGGEKSVGTIMYLMALQSLTKCPFRVVDEINQGMDVYNERKVFQRITKSSCGSKLPQYFLITPKLITGLTYHRDTKVMVILNGPYNNIQQDLWDLAQFVAREKQAKRKSASAPSKSSRKRIRVQA
;
A
#
# COMPACT_ATOMS: atom_id res chain seq x y z
N MET A 1 -32.44 -2.91 8.53
CA MET A 1 -32.85 -4.18 7.91
C MET A 1 -31.69 -5.13 8.05
N ASN A 2 -31.88 -6.15 8.86
CA ASN A 2 -30.97 -7.29 8.96
C ASN A 2 -31.61 -8.40 8.12
N ALA A 3 -30.84 -9.09 7.29
CA ALA A 3 -31.32 -10.23 6.51
C ALA A 3 -30.76 -11.51 7.11
N GLU A 4 -31.64 -12.43 7.49
CA GLU A 4 -31.29 -13.71 8.08
C GLU A 4 -31.67 -14.84 7.11
N PHE A 5 -30.74 -15.77 6.90
CA PHE A 5 -30.89 -16.89 5.98
C PHE A 5 -30.66 -18.20 6.73
N CYS A 6 -31.67 -19.07 6.74
CA CYS A 6 -31.54 -20.41 7.31
C CYS A 6 -31.46 -21.43 6.18
N PRO A 7 -30.28 -21.80 5.68
CA PRO A 7 -30.15 -22.82 4.64
C PRO A 7 -30.54 -24.22 5.15
N GLY A 8 -30.91 -25.11 4.23
CA GLY A 8 -31.11 -26.54 4.50
C GLY A 8 -29.78 -27.30 4.48
N PRO A 9 -29.75 -28.55 4.97
CA PRO A 9 -28.51 -29.32 5.14
C PRO A 9 -27.88 -29.83 3.84
N ARG A 10 -28.62 -29.82 2.71
CA ARG A 10 -28.18 -30.37 1.42
C ARG A 10 -28.12 -29.27 0.34
N LEU A 11 -28.90 -29.40 -0.73
CA LEU A 11 -28.90 -28.45 -1.84
C LEU A 11 -29.73 -27.22 -1.50
N ASN A 12 -29.10 -26.05 -1.53
CA ASN A 12 -29.65 -24.73 -1.34
C ASN A 12 -29.60 -23.98 -2.66
N LEU A 13 -30.76 -23.87 -3.33
CA LEU A 13 -30.91 -23.15 -4.59
C LEU A 13 -31.33 -21.71 -4.31
N ILE A 14 -30.44 -20.75 -4.54
CA ILE A 14 -30.67 -19.33 -4.33
C ILE A 14 -30.97 -18.67 -5.69
N THR A 15 -32.16 -18.08 -5.83
CA THR A 15 -32.64 -17.53 -7.11
C THR A 15 -33.13 -16.11 -6.99
N GLY A 16 -33.13 -15.36 -8.10
CA GLY A 16 -33.66 -14.01 -8.15
C GLY A 16 -33.22 -13.24 -9.40
N PRO A 17 -33.91 -12.16 -9.80
CA PRO A 17 -33.47 -11.31 -10.91
C PRO A 17 -32.06 -10.74 -10.71
N ASN A 18 -31.40 -10.34 -11.80
CA ASN A 18 -30.10 -9.65 -11.70
C ASN A 18 -30.24 -8.34 -10.91
N GLY A 19 -29.25 -8.05 -10.06
CA GLY A 19 -29.26 -6.86 -9.22
C GLY A 19 -30.02 -6.97 -7.89
N THR A 20 -30.69 -8.09 -7.57
CA THR A 20 -31.42 -8.23 -6.29
C THR A 20 -30.54 -8.54 -5.07
N GLY A 21 -29.22 -8.68 -5.25
CA GLY A 21 -28.27 -8.95 -4.17
C GLY A 21 -28.02 -10.44 -3.88
N LYS A 22 -28.24 -11.33 -4.85
CA LYS A 22 -28.01 -12.79 -4.69
C LYS A 22 -26.59 -13.13 -4.26
N SER A 23 -25.62 -12.66 -5.03
CA SER A 23 -24.20 -12.88 -4.77
C SER A 23 -23.69 -12.17 -3.51
N SER A 24 -24.49 -11.31 -2.87
CA SER A 24 -24.15 -10.75 -1.55
C SER A 24 -24.04 -11.84 -0.49
N ILE A 25 -24.74 -12.97 -0.65
CA ILE A 25 -24.62 -14.14 0.24
C ILE A 25 -23.24 -14.79 0.10
N VAL A 26 -22.74 -14.94 -1.14
CA VAL A 26 -21.38 -15.45 -1.43
C VAL A 26 -20.34 -14.53 -0.80
N CYS A 27 -20.52 -13.22 -0.99
CA CYS A 27 -19.63 -12.23 -0.39
C CYS A 27 -19.66 -12.31 1.13
N ALA A 28 -20.84 -12.49 1.74
CA ALA A 28 -20.99 -12.62 3.19
C ALA A 28 -20.32 -13.89 3.73
N LEU A 29 -20.45 -15.03 3.03
CA LEU A 29 -19.78 -16.28 3.39
C LEU A 29 -18.26 -16.16 3.29
N CYS A 30 -17.73 -15.66 2.17
CA CYS A 30 -16.28 -15.47 1.99
C CYS A 30 -15.70 -14.51 3.03
N VAL A 31 -16.30 -13.32 3.19
CA VAL A 31 -15.81 -12.32 4.14
C VAL A 31 -16.01 -12.76 5.59
N GLY A 32 -17.12 -13.43 5.92
CA GLY A 32 -17.42 -13.89 7.27
C GLY A 32 -16.60 -15.10 7.72
N LEU A 33 -16.10 -15.91 6.79
CA LEU A 33 -15.24 -17.06 7.08
C LEU A 33 -13.78 -16.76 6.70
N ALA A 34 -13.28 -15.55 6.96
CA ALA A 34 -11.87 -15.18 6.78
C ALA A 34 -11.26 -15.35 5.37
N GLY A 35 -12.08 -15.46 4.32
CA GLY A 35 -11.61 -15.50 2.93
C GLY A 35 -11.06 -14.16 2.43
N SER A 36 -10.17 -14.24 1.45
CA SER A 36 -9.55 -13.07 0.83
C SER A 36 -10.55 -12.31 -0.07
N THR A 37 -10.65 -10.99 0.10
CA THR A 37 -11.53 -10.13 -0.71
C THR A 37 -11.19 -10.16 -2.20
N ARG A 38 -9.93 -10.47 -2.54
CA ARG A 38 -9.47 -10.62 -3.93
C ARG A 38 -10.12 -11.80 -4.66
N LEU A 39 -10.52 -12.84 -3.93
CA LEU A 39 -11.20 -13.99 -4.52
C LEU A 39 -12.54 -13.61 -5.14
N LEU A 40 -13.20 -12.60 -4.56
CA LEU A 40 -14.54 -12.20 -4.95
C LEU A 40 -14.59 -11.31 -6.20
N GLY A 41 -13.45 -10.77 -6.68
CA GLY A 41 -13.38 -9.94 -7.90
C GLY A 41 -14.12 -8.59 -7.86
N ARG A 42 -14.83 -8.29 -6.75
CA ARG A 42 -15.81 -7.18 -6.66
C ARG A 42 -15.32 -5.96 -5.88
N ALA A 43 -14.44 -6.17 -4.90
CA ALA A 43 -13.92 -5.11 -4.04
C ALA A 43 -12.56 -5.50 -3.45
N ASP A 44 -11.59 -4.59 -3.51
CA ASP A 44 -10.25 -4.84 -2.97
C ASP A 44 -10.21 -4.75 -1.45
N LYS A 45 -11.07 -3.91 -0.85
CA LYS A 45 -11.06 -3.60 0.58
C LYS A 45 -12.36 -3.99 1.27
N VAL A 46 -12.25 -4.48 2.51
CA VAL A 46 -13.38 -4.96 3.32
C VAL A 46 -14.41 -3.86 3.60
N GLY A 47 -13.97 -2.60 3.79
CA GLY A 47 -14.88 -1.47 4.06
C GLY A 47 -15.81 -1.11 2.90
N GLN A 48 -15.49 -1.54 1.67
CA GLN A 48 -16.33 -1.32 0.48
C GLN A 48 -17.58 -2.21 0.47
N PHE A 49 -17.65 -3.24 1.31
CA PHE A 49 -18.84 -4.08 1.48
C PHE A 49 -19.91 -3.44 2.39
N VAL A 50 -19.63 -2.29 3.02
CA VAL A 50 -20.60 -1.54 3.83
C VAL A 50 -21.48 -0.68 2.92
N ARG A 51 -22.81 -0.80 3.06
CA ARG A 51 -23.80 -0.03 2.28
C ARG A 51 -23.54 1.48 2.36
N HIS A 52 -23.67 2.17 1.22
CA HIS A 52 -23.63 3.64 1.17
C HIS A 52 -24.63 4.25 2.16
N GLU A 53 -24.21 5.28 2.91
CA GLU A 53 -24.94 5.93 4.02
C GLU A 53 -24.92 5.21 5.38
N LYS A 54 -24.16 4.13 5.53
CA LYS A 54 -23.92 3.46 6.83
C LYS A 54 -22.43 3.47 7.19
N GLU A 55 -22.15 3.60 8.49
CA GLU A 55 -20.77 3.64 9.05
C GLU A 55 -20.20 2.25 9.32
N SER A 56 -21.06 1.25 9.57
CA SER A 56 -20.67 -0.12 9.89
C SER A 56 -21.68 -1.16 9.38
N GLY A 57 -21.22 -2.39 9.24
CA GLY A 57 -22.02 -3.58 8.99
C GLY A 57 -21.42 -4.81 9.66
N TYR A 58 -22.14 -5.92 9.70
CA TYR A 58 -21.61 -7.18 10.25
C TYR A 58 -22.08 -8.37 9.42
N THR A 59 -21.30 -9.45 9.45
CA THR A 59 -21.71 -10.78 9.01
C THR A 59 -21.66 -11.72 10.21
N GLU A 60 -22.64 -12.61 10.32
CA GLU A 60 -22.71 -13.62 11.38
C GLU A 60 -23.06 -14.96 10.74
N ILE A 61 -22.22 -15.97 10.98
CA ILE A 61 -22.32 -17.30 10.38
C ILE A 61 -22.25 -18.33 11.50
N GLU A 62 -23.27 -19.18 11.55
CA GLU A 62 -23.32 -20.32 12.47
C GLU A 62 -22.89 -21.59 11.73
N LEU A 63 -21.84 -22.23 12.24
CA LEU A 63 -21.34 -23.51 11.76
C LEU A 63 -21.77 -24.63 12.72
N PHE A 64 -22.37 -25.67 12.16
CA PHE A 64 -22.76 -26.85 12.92
C PHE A 64 -21.56 -27.80 13.11
N PHE A 65 -21.31 -28.19 14.36
CA PHE A 65 -20.34 -29.24 14.71
C PHE A 65 -21.02 -30.26 15.63
N GLU A 66 -20.61 -31.53 15.55
CA GLU A 66 -21.15 -32.59 16.42
C GLU A 66 -20.97 -32.30 17.92
N ARG A 67 -19.94 -31.52 18.28
CA ARG A 67 -19.62 -31.10 19.66
C ARG A 67 -20.20 -29.73 20.06
N GLY A 68 -21.10 -29.16 19.25
CA GLY A 68 -21.78 -27.89 19.50
C GLY A 68 -21.40 -26.79 18.51
N ASN A 69 -22.39 -25.97 18.15
CA ASN A 69 -22.28 -24.97 17.09
C ASN A 69 -21.26 -23.86 17.43
N LYS A 70 -20.62 -23.34 16.39
CA LYS A 70 -19.71 -22.18 16.47
C LYS A 70 -20.31 -21.02 15.69
N VAL A 71 -20.49 -19.88 16.36
CA VAL A 71 -20.98 -18.65 15.76
C VAL A 71 -19.80 -17.71 15.52
N ILE A 72 -19.52 -17.42 14.25
CA ILE A 72 -18.47 -16.49 13.82
C ILE A 72 -19.13 -15.20 13.38
N ARG A 73 -18.83 -14.10 14.06
CA ARG A 73 -19.28 -12.76 13.71
C ARG A 73 -18.09 -11.89 13.30
N ARG A 74 -18.19 -11.23 12.15
CA ARG A 74 -17.21 -10.24 11.68
C ARG A 74 -17.89 -8.87 11.59
N ASN A 75 -17.43 -7.92 12.40
CA ASN A 75 -17.86 -6.52 12.30
C ASN A 75 -16.95 -5.78 11.34
N ILE A 76 -17.54 -5.02 10.42
CA ILE A 76 -16.86 -4.33 9.32
C ILE A 76 -17.20 -2.84 9.40
N PHE A 77 -16.17 -2.00 9.42
CA PHE A 77 -16.30 -0.55 9.44
C PHE A 77 -15.88 0.05 8.10
N ARG A 78 -16.47 1.19 7.75
CA ARG A 78 -16.18 1.90 6.50
C ARG A 78 -14.71 2.35 6.37
N ASP A 79 -14.04 2.54 7.51
CA ASP A 79 -12.61 2.84 7.62
C ASP A 79 -11.67 1.65 7.30
N ASN A 80 -12.20 0.54 6.75
CA ASN A 80 -11.48 -0.72 6.50
C ASN A 80 -10.98 -1.44 7.76
N LYS A 81 -11.42 -1.01 8.95
CA LYS A 81 -11.22 -1.76 10.19
C LYS A 81 -12.24 -2.90 10.27
N SER A 82 -11.84 -4.05 10.79
CA SER A 82 -12.76 -5.15 11.09
C SER A 82 -12.37 -5.86 12.38
N THR A 83 -13.36 -6.24 13.18
CA THR A 83 -13.17 -7.05 14.40
C THR A 83 -13.86 -8.41 14.27
N TRP A 84 -13.33 -9.40 14.98
CA TRP A 84 -13.80 -10.79 14.95
C TRP A 84 -14.35 -11.18 16.31
N GLN A 85 -15.46 -11.91 16.30
CA GLN A 85 -16.07 -12.50 17.47
C GLN A 85 -16.39 -13.97 17.21
N VAL A 86 -16.05 -14.84 18.16
CA VAL A 86 -16.41 -16.26 18.15
C VAL A 86 -17.25 -16.54 19.38
N ASN A 87 -18.49 -17.02 19.19
CA ASN A 87 -19.47 -17.25 20.25
C ASN A 87 -19.69 -16.01 21.15
N GLY A 88 -19.71 -14.81 20.54
CA GLY A 88 -19.89 -13.54 21.25
C GLY A 88 -18.67 -13.01 22.01
N LYS A 89 -17.52 -13.72 21.99
CA LYS A 89 -16.25 -13.26 22.58
C LYS A 89 -15.32 -12.71 21.50
N ASP A 90 -14.62 -11.63 21.78
CA ASP A 90 -13.62 -11.06 20.88
C ASP A 90 -12.50 -12.08 20.58
N SER A 91 -12.14 -12.20 19.31
CA SER A 91 -11.22 -13.22 18.81
C SER A 91 -10.27 -12.64 17.76
N THR A 92 -9.29 -13.44 17.34
CA THR A 92 -8.30 -13.06 16.32
C THR A 92 -8.52 -13.83 15.02
N LEU A 93 -8.01 -13.29 13.90
CA LEU A 93 -8.04 -13.96 12.59
C LEU A 93 -7.42 -15.37 12.64
N LYS A 94 -6.32 -15.53 13.40
CA LYS A 94 -5.63 -16.83 13.55
C LYS A 94 -6.54 -17.89 14.18
N MET A 95 -7.32 -17.52 15.18
CA MET A 95 -8.26 -18.43 15.83
C MET A 95 -9.42 -18.81 14.90
N VAL A 96 -9.90 -17.87 14.08
CA VAL A 96 -10.91 -18.16 13.05
C VAL A 96 -10.35 -19.07 11.96
N ALA A 97 -9.11 -18.85 11.52
CA ALA A 97 -8.42 -19.71 10.57
C ALA A 97 -8.25 -21.14 11.10
N ALA A 98 -7.89 -21.31 12.38
CA ALA A 98 -7.83 -22.62 13.02
C ALA A 98 -9.21 -23.32 13.05
N ILE A 99 -10.29 -22.60 13.34
CA ILE A 99 -11.66 -23.16 13.29
C ILE A 99 -12.03 -23.59 11.87
N MET A 100 -11.55 -22.87 10.84
CA MET A 100 -11.78 -23.25 9.46
C MET A 100 -10.97 -24.49 9.06
N GLU A 101 -9.73 -24.60 9.52
CA GLU A 101 -8.87 -25.76 9.30
C GLU A 101 -9.46 -27.01 9.97
N ASP A 102 -9.89 -26.88 11.23
CA ASP A 102 -10.62 -27.92 11.99
C ASP A 102 -11.91 -28.36 11.28
N ALA A 103 -12.57 -27.44 10.58
CA ALA A 103 -13.78 -27.70 9.81
C ALA A 103 -13.53 -28.16 8.37
N CYS A 104 -12.27 -28.24 7.93
CA CYS A 104 -11.89 -28.48 6.53
C CYS A 104 -12.54 -27.49 5.54
N ILE A 105 -12.65 -26.21 5.92
CA ILE A 105 -13.20 -25.13 5.08
C ILE A 105 -12.04 -24.37 4.42
N GLN A 106 -11.90 -24.53 3.11
CA GLN A 106 -10.91 -23.84 2.28
C GLN A 106 -11.61 -22.90 1.27
N ILE A 107 -11.62 -21.60 1.55
CA ILE A 107 -12.28 -20.62 0.68
C ILE A 107 -11.43 -20.27 -0.54
N ASP A 108 -10.12 -20.42 -0.44
CA ASP A 108 -9.20 -20.25 -1.57
C ASP A 108 -9.26 -21.42 -2.58
N ASN A 109 -9.84 -22.56 -2.17
CA ASN A 109 -10.00 -23.73 -3.04
C ASN A 109 -11.18 -23.53 -4.01
N LEU A 110 -10.86 -23.39 -5.30
CA LEU A 110 -11.86 -23.19 -6.37
C LEU A 110 -12.86 -24.35 -6.50
N CYS A 111 -12.54 -25.54 -5.99
CA CYS A 111 -13.46 -26.68 -5.98
C CYS A 111 -14.52 -26.57 -4.88
N GLN A 112 -14.23 -25.83 -3.81
CA GLN A 112 -15.15 -25.57 -2.70
C GLN A 112 -15.92 -24.26 -2.88
N PHE A 113 -15.24 -23.21 -3.32
CA PHE A 113 -15.80 -21.87 -3.42
C PHE A 113 -15.55 -21.28 -4.81
N LEU A 114 -16.60 -21.28 -5.63
CA LEU A 114 -16.54 -20.83 -7.02
C LEU A 114 -17.37 -19.55 -7.24
N PRO A 115 -16.78 -18.36 -7.06
CA PRO A 115 -17.46 -17.10 -7.33
C PRO A 115 -17.54 -16.83 -8.84
N GLN A 116 -18.54 -16.04 -9.24
CA GLN A 116 -18.88 -15.73 -10.63
C GLN A 116 -17.65 -15.33 -11.49
N ASP A 117 -16.81 -14.43 -10.99
CA ASP A 117 -15.68 -13.86 -11.76
C ASP A 117 -14.49 -14.83 -11.92
N LYS A 118 -14.45 -15.91 -11.13
CA LYS A 118 -13.34 -16.90 -11.13
C LYS A 118 -13.57 -18.11 -12.03
N VAL A 119 -14.80 -18.34 -12.51
CA VAL A 119 -15.13 -19.44 -13.43
C VAL A 119 -14.29 -19.35 -14.71
N GLY A 120 -14.04 -18.13 -15.20
CA GLY A 120 -13.21 -17.89 -16.38
C GLY A 120 -11.71 -18.13 -16.15
N GLU A 121 -11.18 -17.88 -14.96
CA GLU A 121 -9.75 -18.10 -14.66
C GLU A 121 -9.38 -19.58 -14.67
N PHE A 122 -10.24 -20.45 -14.14
CA PHE A 122 -10.02 -21.89 -14.17
C PHE A 122 -9.97 -22.45 -15.61
N SER A 123 -10.77 -21.88 -16.52
CA SER A 123 -10.72 -22.25 -17.94
C SER A 123 -9.41 -21.85 -18.65
N ARG A 124 -8.66 -20.88 -18.10
CA ARG A 124 -7.40 -20.35 -18.65
C ARG A 124 -6.14 -20.98 -18.06
N MET A 125 -6.27 -21.86 -17.06
CA MET A 125 -5.12 -22.52 -16.43
C MET A 125 -4.43 -23.46 -17.43
N ASN A 126 -3.10 -23.41 -17.46
CA ASN A 126 -2.28 -24.33 -18.24
C ASN A 126 -2.27 -25.73 -17.60
N ALA A 127 -1.91 -26.76 -18.35
CA ALA A 127 -1.92 -28.16 -17.88
C ALA A 127 -1.16 -28.38 -16.55
N VAL A 128 0.00 -27.72 -16.37
CA VAL A 128 0.81 -27.77 -15.14
C VAL A 128 0.09 -27.09 -13.97
N GLN A 129 -0.54 -25.94 -14.20
CA GLN A 129 -1.29 -25.22 -13.18
C GLN A 129 -2.54 -25.99 -12.76
N LEU A 130 -3.18 -26.68 -13.71
CA LEU A 130 -4.33 -27.53 -13.46
C LEU A 130 -3.94 -28.74 -12.60
N LEU A 131 -2.78 -29.33 -12.84
CA LEU A 131 -2.23 -30.40 -12.00
C LEU A 131 -2.02 -29.92 -10.56
N LYS A 132 -1.30 -28.81 -10.36
CA LYS A 132 -1.11 -28.24 -9.01
C LYS A 132 -2.42 -27.86 -8.32
N ALA A 133 -3.39 -27.31 -9.06
CA ALA A 133 -4.71 -26.99 -8.52
C ALA A 133 -5.49 -28.25 -8.11
N THR A 134 -5.31 -29.35 -8.84
CA THR A 134 -5.92 -30.66 -8.57
C THR A 134 -5.31 -31.29 -7.32
N GLU A 135 -3.98 -31.28 -7.21
CA GLU A 135 -3.24 -31.76 -6.03
C GLU A 135 -3.63 -30.98 -4.78
N ASN A 136 -3.70 -29.64 -4.87
CA ASN A 136 -4.10 -28.78 -3.75
C ASN A 136 -5.58 -28.96 -3.35
N ALA A 137 -6.45 -29.34 -4.30
CA ALA A 137 -7.86 -29.54 -4.01
C ALA A 137 -8.11 -30.82 -3.20
N ILE A 138 -7.23 -31.81 -3.32
CA ILE A 138 -7.31 -33.10 -2.64
C ILE A 138 -6.64 -32.93 -1.28
N THR A 139 -7.42 -33.11 -0.22
CA THR A 139 -7.09 -32.67 1.15
C THR A 139 -6.12 -33.61 1.89
N ASP A 140 -5.57 -34.63 1.21
CA ASP A 140 -4.51 -35.46 1.76
C ASP A 140 -3.20 -34.67 1.58
N SER A 141 -2.75 -34.07 2.68
CA SER A 141 -1.67 -33.07 2.83
C SER A 141 -0.29 -33.42 2.22
N ASP A 142 -0.14 -34.59 1.60
CA ASP A 142 1.16 -35.13 1.21
C ASP A 142 1.48 -34.96 -0.28
N LEU A 143 0.50 -34.84 -1.18
CA LEU A 143 0.78 -34.89 -2.63
C LEU A 143 1.39 -33.60 -3.20
N ALA A 144 0.88 -32.43 -2.82
CA ALA A 144 1.38 -31.15 -3.32
C ALA A 144 2.73 -30.77 -2.68
N SER A 145 2.92 -31.11 -1.42
CA SER A 145 4.17 -30.86 -0.68
C SER A 145 5.31 -31.71 -1.22
N THR A 146 5.08 -33.01 -1.43
CA THR A 146 6.07 -33.92 -2.03
C THR A 146 6.41 -33.54 -3.48
N HIS A 147 5.46 -33.04 -4.27
CA HIS A 147 5.71 -32.52 -5.61
C HIS A 147 6.70 -31.34 -5.57
N ASP A 148 6.50 -30.36 -4.69
CA ASP A 148 7.40 -29.22 -4.54
C ASP A 148 8.78 -29.60 -3.96
N GLU A 149 8.86 -30.63 -3.11
CA GLU A 149 10.12 -31.19 -2.61
C GLU A 149 10.95 -31.86 -3.72
N ILE A 150 10.30 -32.66 -4.58
CA ILE A 150 10.97 -33.32 -5.72
C ILE A 150 11.58 -32.28 -6.65
N ILE A 151 10.86 -31.20 -6.98
CA ILE A 151 11.35 -30.13 -7.86
C ILE A 151 12.61 -29.46 -7.26
N LYS A 152 12.60 -29.17 -5.95
CA LYS A 152 13.76 -28.57 -5.27
C LYS A 152 14.98 -29.49 -5.29
N LEU A 153 14.77 -30.79 -5.04
CA LEU A 153 15.85 -31.78 -5.06
C LEU A 153 16.42 -31.99 -6.47
N GLN A 154 15.58 -32.04 -7.51
CA GLN A 154 16.03 -32.15 -8.91
C GLN A 154 16.90 -30.95 -9.33
N HIS A 155 16.49 -29.72 -9.01
CA HIS A 155 17.31 -28.54 -9.29
C HIS A 155 18.66 -28.56 -8.58
N SER A 156 18.68 -28.96 -7.30
CA SER A 156 19.93 -29.06 -6.53
C SER A 156 20.89 -30.11 -7.08
N MET A 157 20.39 -31.23 -7.63
CA MET A 157 21.25 -32.27 -8.21
C MET A 157 21.80 -31.87 -9.58
N LEU A 158 21.02 -31.19 -10.42
CA LEU A 158 21.49 -30.71 -11.73
C LEU A 158 22.67 -29.73 -11.60
N ASP A 159 22.68 -28.87 -10.58
CA ASP A 159 23.81 -27.98 -10.32
C ASP A 159 25.07 -28.75 -9.89
N LYS A 160 24.89 -29.83 -9.11
CA LYS A 160 25.99 -30.70 -8.65
C LYS A 160 26.56 -31.59 -9.76
N GLU A 161 25.72 -32.04 -10.70
CA GLU A 161 26.18 -32.77 -11.89
C GLU A 161 27.06 -31.89 -12.78
N ARG A 162 26.70 -30.61 -12.98
CA ARG A 162 27.53 -29.65 -13.73
C ARG A 162 28.87 -29.40 -13.03
N GLU A 163 28.87 -29.26 -11.71
CA GLU A 163 30.11 -29.15 -10.94
C GLU A 163 31.03 -30.38 -11.14
N LEU A 164 30.46 -31.59 -11.18
CA LEU A 164 31.18 -32.83 -11.43
C LEU A 164 31.81 -32.88 -12.84
N GLU A 165 31.05 -32.51 -13.89
CA GLU A 165 31.57 -32.48 -15.26
C GLU A 165 32.73 -31.49 -15.42
N HIS A 166 32.62 -30.30 -14.81
CA HIS A 166 33.70 -29.31 -14.81
C HIS A 166 34.94 -29.81 -14.05
N ALA A 167 34.76 -30.49 -12.91
CA ALA A 167 35.86 -31.06 -12.14
C ALA A 167 36.59 -32.18 -12.92
N ARG A 168 35.86 -33.06 -13.61
CA ARG A 168 36.44 -34.10 -14.48
C ARG A 168 37.28 -33.52 -15.62
N ALA A 169 36.76 -32.53 -16.34
CA ALA A 169 37.49 -31.90 -17.44
C ALA A 169 38.76 -31.17 -16.97
N ALA A 170 38.71 -30.52 -15.80
CA ALA A 170 39.87 -29.86 -15.22
C ALA A 170 40.98 -30.84 -14.80
N LEU A 171 40.61 -32.01 -14.26
CA LEU A 171 41.56 -33.04 -13.84
C LEU A 171 42.30 -33.68 -15.03
N GLU A 172 41.58 -34.00 -16.11
CA GLU A 172 42.15 -34.52 -17.37
C GLU A 172 43.22 -33.58 -17.95
N LEU A 173 42.91 -32.27 -18.01
CA LEU A 173 43.86 -31.26 -18.48
C LEU A 173 45.11 -31.23 -17.61
N LYS A 174 44.95 -31.20 -16.27
CA LYS A 174 46.08 -31.21 -15.32
C LYS A 174 46.97 -32.45 -15.49
N LYS A 175 46.41 -33.64 -15.69
CA LYS A 175 47.18 -34.88 -15.92
C LYS A 175 48.03 -34.80 -17.19
N SER A 176 47.46 -34.28 -18.27
CA SER A 176 48.17 -34.15 -19.56
C SER A 176 49.37 -33.20 -19.49
N GLU A 177 49.22 -32.06 -18.80
CA GLU A 177 50.31 -31.11 -18.62
C GLU A 177 51.40 -31.63 -17.69
N ASN A 178 51.04 -32.44 -16.68
CA ASN A 178 52.01 -32.97 -15.73
C ASN A 178 52.98 -33.97 -16.37
N ALA A 179 52.52 -34.73 -17.38
CA ALA A 179 53.36 -35.66 -18.14
C ALA A 179 54.46 -34.96 -18.97
N GLN A 180 54.25 -33.70 -19.37
CA GLN A 180 55.29 -32.91 -20.07
C GLN A 180 56.36 -32.40 -19.11
N ARG A 181 55.99 -32.09 -17.87
CA ARG A 181 56.88 -31.55 -16.82
C ARG A 181 57.88 -32.58 -16.31
N GLU A 182 57.54 -33.87 -16.32
CA GLU A 182 58.43 -34.96 -15.87
C GLU A 182 59.80 -34.96 -16.58
N LYS A 183 59.82 -34.69 -17.90
CA LYS A 183 61.07 -34.62 -18.70
C LYS A 183 61.93 -33.40 -18.39
N GLU A 184 61.36 -32.37 -17.80
CA GLU A 184 62.07 -31.16 -17.39
C GLU A 184 62.67 -31.31 -15.98
N VAL A 185 62.06 -32.14 -15.12
CA VAL A 185 62.58 -32.45 -13.78
C VAL A 185 63.92 -33.19 -13.84
N GLU A 186 64.08 -34.14 -14.75
CA GLU A 186 65.33 -34.90 -14.91
C GLU A 186 66.55 -33.98 -15.21
N ARG A 187 66.35 -32.89 -15.97
CA ARG A 187 67.41 -31.90 -16.25
C ARG A 187 67.74 -31.01 -15.05
N VAL A 188 66.81 -30.88 -14.11
CA VAL A 188 66.96 -30.08 -12.90
C VAL A 188 67.80 -30.84 -11.85
N GLU A 189 67.70 -32.17 -11.80
CA GLU A 189 68.48 -33.00 -10.87
C GLU A 189 70.00 -32.91 -11.13
N ASP A 190 70.41 -32.92 -12.41
CA ASP A 190 71.82 -32.70 -12.81
C ASP A 190 72.34 -31.30 -12.44
N TYR A 191 71.45 -30.30 -12.43
CA TYR A 191 71.77 -28.94 -11.99
C TYR A 191 71.95 -28.88 -10.48
N GLU A 192 71.10 -29.55 -9.70
CA GLU A 192 71.12 -29.59 -8.23
C GLU A 192 72.46 -30.08 -7.66
N ALA A 193 73.06 -31.12 -8.25
CA ALA A 193 74.37 -31.64 -7.84
C ALA A 193 75.49 -30.58 -7.86
N ARG A 194 75.45 -29.62 -8.81
CA ARG A 194 76.44 -28.53 -8.89
C ARG A 194 76.23 -27.42 -7.87
N ILE A 195 75.02 -27.26 -7.33
CA ILE A 195 74.83 -26.29 -6.23
C ILE A 195 75.21 -26.87 -4.90
N GLU A 196 75.16 -28.18 -4.70
CA GLU A 196 75.67 -28.79 -3.47
C GLU A 196 77.16 -28.48 -3.25
N GLU A 197 77.95 -28.50 -4.33
CA GLU A 197 79.35 -28.12 -4.30
C GLU A 197 79.57 -26.63 -4.00
N THR A 198 78.72 -25.75 -4.55
CA THR A 198 78.74 -24.30 -4.29
C THR A 198 78.28 -23.97 -2.86
N ASN A 199 77.29 -24.70 -2.35
CA ASN A 199 76.75 -24.56 -1.00
C ASN A 199 77.80 -24.86 0.08
N ILE A 200 78.67 -25.85 -0.14
CA ILE A 200 79.75 -26.15 0.81
C ILE A 200 80.71 -24.95 0.95
N MET A 201 80.97 -24.22 -0.15
CA MET A 201 81.81 -23.02 -0.12
C MET A 201 81.08 -21.84 0.55
N GLU A 202 79.80 -21.62 0.26
CA GLU A 202 78.99 -20.56 0.89
C GLU A 202 78.82 -20.77 2.41
N LYS A 203 78.76 -22.02 2.88
CA LYS A 203 78.70 -22.36 4.31
C LYS A 203 79.91 -21.88 5.11
N LYS A 204 81.09 -21.77 4.50
CA LYS A 204 82.29 -21.23 5.15
C LYS A 204 82.22 -19.71 5.32
N CYS A 205 81.52 -18.99 4.45
CA CYS A 205 81.31 -17.53 4.56
C CYS A 205 80.38 -17.13 5.71
N LEU A 206 79.39 -17.96 6.04
CA LEU A 206 78.39 -17.67 7.09
C LEU A 206 79.00 -17.54 8.48
N TRP A 207 80.05 -18.30 8.77
CA TRP A 207 80.76 -18.22 10.04
C TRP A 207 81.47 -16.87 10.21
N LEU A 208 82.00 -16.29 9.12
CA LEU A 208 82.68 -15.00 9.13
C LEU A 208 81.71 -13.80 9.23
N GLU A 209 80.49 -13.92 8.72
CA GLU A 209 79.45 -12.86 8.79
C GLU A 209 78.78 -12.75 10.18
N PHE A 210 78.65 -13.86 10.89
CA PHE A 210 78.09 -13.89 12.24
C PHE A 210 78.85 -12.99 13.22
N GLU A 211 80.18 -12.95 13.10
CA GLU A 211 81.03 -12.15 13.99
C GLU A 211 80.74 -10.64 13.88
N ASN A 212 80.42 -10.16 12.67
CA ASN A 212 80.06 -8.76 12.43
C ASN A 212 78.66 -8.41 12.95
N ALA A 213 77.68 -9.30 12.81
CA ALA A 213 76.28 -9.04 13.19
C ALA A 213 76.06 -8.92 14.71
N LYS A 214 76.89 -9.56 15.53
CA LYS A 214 76.81 -9.52 16.99
C LYS A 214 76.98 -8.10 17.55
N ALA A 215 77.77 -7.25 16.90
CA ALA A 215 78.05 -5.89 17.34
C ALA A 215 76.86 -4.91 17.17
N ASP A 216 76.02 -5.14 16.16
CA ASP A 216 74.86 -4.28 15.84
C ASP A 216 73.68 -4.44 16.81
N VAL A 217 73.55 -5.62 17.40
CA VAL A 217 72.39 -6.00 18.23
C VAL A 217 72.37 -5.28 19.58
N GLU A 218 73.54 -4.97 20.13
CA GLU A 218 73.66 -4.28 21.42
C GLU A 218 73.14 -2.84 21.34
N LYS A 219 73.44 -2.09 20.26
CA LYS A 219 72.99 -0.70 20.08
C LYS A 219 71.46 -0.54 20.03
N LEU A 220 70.75 -1.52 19.47
CA LEU A 220 69.29 -1.45 19.31
C LEU A 220 68.52 -1.71 20.61
N LYS A 221 69.14 -2.32 21.64
CA LYS A 221 68.49 -2.62 22.94
C LYS A 221 68.12 -1.37 23.71
N GLU A 222 68.98 -0.35 23.63
CA GLU A 222 68.84 0.91 24.36
C GLU A 222 67.67 1.75 23.82
N GLU A 223 67.49 1.83 22.49
CA GLU A 223 66.41 2.61 21.85
C GLU A 223 64.99 2.13 22.20
N LYS A 224 64.82 0.81 22.41
CA LYS A 224 63.53 0.21 22.74
C LYS A 224 63.02 0.62 24.12
N LEU A 225 63.91 0.80 25.09
CA LEU A 225 63.54 1.05 26.48
C LEU A 225 62.93 2.45 26.64
N CYS A 226 63.56 3.46 26.02
CA CYS A 226 63.10 4.86 26.00
C CYS A 226 61.67 5.03 25.41
N ARG A 227 61.35 4.32 24.32
CA ARG A 227 60.02 4.41 23.69
C ARG A 227 58.89 3.80 24.52
N LYS A 228 59.19 2.86 25.43
CA LYS A 228 58.17 2.23 26.29
C LYS A 228 57.64 3.19 27.36
N GLU A 229 58.54 3.99 27.94
CA GLU A 229 58.22 4.92 29.03
C GLU A 229 57.36 6.09 28.54
N ALA A 230 57.61 6.59 27.33
CA ALA A 230 56.81 7.66 26.71
C ALA A 230 55.32 7.30 26.55
N ILE A 231 55.00 6.05 26.21
CA ILE A 231 53.62 5.56 26.02
C ILE A 231 52.84 5.54 27.35
N VAL A 232 53.50 5.15 28.44
CA VAL A 232 52.86 5.04 29.75
C VAL A 232 52.50 6.43 30.30
N ASN A 233 53.40 7.41 30.15
CA ASN A 233 53.17 8.77 30.61
C ASN A 233 52.05 9.49 29.85
N GLU A 234 52.00 9.38 28.51
CA GLU A 234 50.92 9.96 27.69
C GLU A 234 49.54 9.42 28.06
N ARG A 235 49.42 8.10 28.30
CA ARG A 235 48.15 7.46 28.65
C ARG A 235 47.61 7.94 30.00
N ARG A 236 48.49 8.08 30.99
CA ARG A 236 48.11 8.50 32.35
C ARG A 236 47.74 9.99 32.41
N GLN A 237 48.43 10.85 31.67
CA GLN A 237 48.18 12.29 31.73
C GLN A 237 46.98 12.76 30.91
N LYS A 238 46.68 12.12 29.77
CA LYS A 238 45.70 12.66 28.80
C LYS A 238 44.40 11.87 28.70
N ILE A 239 44.43 10.54 28.74
CA ILE A 239 43.23 9.71 28.48
C ILE A 239 42.36 9.56 29.73
N GLU A 240 42.97 9.18 30.85
CA GLU A 240 42.26 8.91 32.11
C GLU A 240 41.36 10.08 32.59
N PRO A 241 41.83 11.35 32.62
CA PRO A 241 40.97 12.48 33.00
C PRO A 241 39.82 12.77 32.01
N LEU A 242 40.01 12.50 30.72
CA LEU A 242 38.96 12.71 29.70
C LEU A 242 37.82 11.70 29.85
N VAL A 243 38.14 10.45 30.18
CA VAL A 243 37.14 9.41 30.40
C VAL A 243 36.30 9.71 31.66
N GLU A 244 36.92 10.20 32.73
CA GLU A 244 36.18 10.64 33.92
C GLU A 244 35.24 11.83 33.65
N LEU A 245 35.70 12.78 32.83
CA LEU A 245 34.91 13.97 32.48
C LEU A 245 33.64 13.59 31.69
N ILE A 246 33.75 12.63 30.77
CA ILE A 246 32.60 12.12 30.00
C ILE A 246 31.55 11.49 30.93
N LYS A 247 31.97 10.66 31.89
CA LYS A 247 31.04 10.04 32.85
C LYS A 247 30.30 11.09 33.69
N LYS A 248 31.01 12.13 34.15
CA LYS A 248 30.42 13.22 34.94
C LYS A 248 29.38 14.02 34.15
N GLU A 249 29.62 14.30 32.88
CA GLU A 249 28.67 15.05 32.04
C GLU A 249 27.48 14.19 31.58
N GLN A 250 27.64 12.88 31.44
CA GLN A 250 26.53 11.95 31.16
C GLN A 250 25.55 11.85 32.32
N ILE A 251 26.03 11.78 33.56
CA ILE A 251 25.16 11.76 34.76
C ILE A 251 24.30 13.03 34.83
N LYS A 252 24.91 14.21 34.66
CA LYS A 252 24.17 15.49 34.65
C LYS A 252 23.12 15.57 33.54
N LEU A 253 23.38 14.94 32.40
CA LEU A 253 22.45 14.90 31.28
C LEU A 253 21.23 14.01 31.58
N GLU A 254 21.41 12.93 32.33
CA GLU A 254 20.30 12.10 32.82
C GLU A 254 19.48 12.83 33.89
N ASP A 255 20.13 13.51 34.85
CA ASP A 255 19.44 14.29 35.89
C ASP A 255 18.52 15.35 35.27
N VAL A 256 19.03 16.16 34.33
CA VAL A 256 18.25 17.21 33.64
C VAL A 256 17.10 16.63 32.81
N LYS A 257 17.25 15.40 32.28
CA LYS A 257 16.16 14.71 31.56
C LYS A 257 15.03 14.32 32.50
N THR A 258 15.35 13.80 33.69
CA THR A 258 14.34 13.43 34.69
C THR A 258 13.55 14.65 35.17
N GLU A 259 14.24 15.74 35.52
CA GLU A 259 13.59 16.99 35.94
C GLU A 259 12.66 17.57 34.87
N LYS A 260 13.07 17.50 33.59
CA LYS A 260 12.21 17.96 32.48
C LYS A 260 10.94 17.13 32.38
N SER A 261 11.03 15.81 32.56
CA SER A 261 9.86 14.92 32.51
C SER A 261 8.86 15.22 33.63
N ASP A 262 9.34 15.56 34.82
CA ASP A 262 8.49 15.93 35.95
C ASP A 262 7.75 17.25 35.69
N VAL A 263 8.43 18.26 35.14
CA VAL A 263 7.80 19.54 34.77
C VAL A 263 6.74 19.36 33.68
N ASP A 264 6.98 18.47 32.72
CA ASP A 264 6.00 18.14 31.67
C ASP A 264 4.74 17.48 32.24
N THR A 265 4.87 16.56 33.21
CA THR A 265 3.71 15.97 33.88
C THR A 265 2.93 17.02 34.67
N MET A 266 3.62 17.90 35.40
CA MET A 266 3.00 19.00 36.15
C MET A 266 2.20 19.93 35.22
N LYS A 267 2.76 20.32 34.06
CA LYS A 267 2.08 21.13 33.05
C LYS A 267 0.77 20.50 32.56
N ARG A 268 0.76 19.18 32.32
CA ARG A 268 -0.45 18.45 31.90
C ARG A 268 -1.55 18.53 32.95
N THR A 269 -1.21 18.31 34.23
CA THR A 269 -2.19 18.39 35.32
C THR A 269 -2.76 19.80 35.51
N LEU A 270 -1.94 20.85 35.31
CA LEU A 270 -2.39 22.25 35.39
C LEU A 270 -3.36 22.58 34.25
N VAL A 271 -3.10 22.11 33.03
CA VAL A 271 -4.01 22.30 31.88
C VAL A 271 -5.36 21.62 32.12
N GLU A 272 -5.38 20.43 32.70
CA GLU A 272 -6.63 19.75 33.06
C GLU A 272 -7.43 20.50 34.13
N LYS A 273 -6.77 21.02 35.17
CA LYS A 273 -7.42 21.86 36.18
C LYS A 273 -8.02 23.13 35.58
N MET A 274 -7.29 23.80 34.69
CA MET A 274 -7.78 24.98 33.96
C MET A 274 -9.04 24.70 33.12
N ARG A 275 -9.12 23.53 32.48
CA ARG A 275 -10.31 23.13 31.72
C ARG A 275 -11.54 22.94 32.61
N LYS A 276 -11.37 22.34 33.79
CA LYS A 276 -12.47 22.14 34.75
C LYS A 276 -13.02 23.46 35.29
N GLU A 277 -12.14 24.39 35.64
CA GLU A 277 -12.55 25.72 36.14
C GLU A 277 -13.25 26.55 35.05
N LYS A 278 -12.76 26.50 33.80
CA LYS A 278 -13.43 27.17 32.68
C LYS A 278 -14.88 26.68 32.49
N ALA A 279 -15.11 25.37 32.55
CA ALA A 279 -16.45 24.81 32.44
C ALA A 279 -17.37 25.25 33.60
N SER A 280 -16.83 25.40 34.81
CA SER A 280 -17.58 25.94 35.95
C SER A 280 -17.99 27.40 35.75
N ILE A 281 -17.11 28.23 35.18
CA ILE A 281 -17.41 29.64 34.88
C ILE A 281 -18.55 29.75 33.87
N GLU A 282 -18.50 28.99 32.77
CA GLU A 282 -19.55 28.96 31.74
C GLU A 282 -20.92 28.54 32.34
N SER A 283 -20.92 27.56 33.25
CA SER A 283 -22.14 27.15 33.95
C SER A 283 -22.70 28.26 34.84
N LEU A 284 -21.87 29.02 35.56
CA LEU A 284 -22.32 30.12 36.41
C LEU A 284 -22.83 31.32 35.60
N GLU A 285 -22.20 31.63 34.47
CA GLU A 285 -22.67 32.67 33.54
C GLU A 285 -24.08 32.37 33.02
N SER A 286 -24.33 31.11 32.66
CA SER A 286 -25.66 30.67 32.23
C SER A 286 -26.70 30.86 33.34
N ALA A 287 -26.38 30.48 34.58
CA ALA A 287 -27.29 30.62 35.72
C ALA A 287 -27.56 32.09 36.06
N GLN A 288 -26.55 32.95 35.97
CA GLN A 288 -26.70 34.39 36.20
C GLN A 288 -27.63 35.01 35.16
N SER A 289 -27.48 34.64 33.88
CA SER A 289 -28.32 35.14 32.80
C SER A 289 -29.80 34.77 33.01
N GLN A 290 -30.09 33.56 33.48
CA GLN A 290 -31.45 33.09 33.80
C GLN A 290 -32.07 33.91 34.94
N THR A 291 -31.35 34.14 36.03
CA THR A 291 -31.84 35.00 37.12
C THR A 291 -32.03 36.46 36.70
N ILE A 292 -31.22 36.99 35.78
CA ILE A 292 -31.44 38.34 35.23
C ILE A 292 -32.72 38.40 34.40
N SER A 293 -33.01 37.37 33.60
CA SER A 293 -34.29 37.29 32.88
C SER A 293 -35.47 37.21 33.84
N GLU A 294 -35.40 36.40 34.90
CA GLU A 294 -36.47 36.29 35.90
C GLU A 294 -36.75 37.63 36.60
N VAL A 295 -35.71 38.39 36.97
CA VAL A 295 -35.87 39.73 37.55
C VAL A 295 -36.51 40.70 36.56
N LYS A 296 -36.11 40.66 35.28
CA LYS A 296 -36.72 41.50 34.22
C LYS A 296 -38.18 41.13 33.98
N GLU A 297 -38.50 39.84 33.95
CA GLU A 297 -39.86 39.35 33.78
C GLU A 297 -40.77 39.78 34.92
N LEU A 298 -40.32 39.65 36.17
CA LEU A 298 -41.08 40.12 37.34
C LEU A 298 -41.34 41.63 37.31
N ARG A 299 -40.33 42.44 36.96
CA ARG A 299 -40.49 43.91 36.81
C ARG A 299 -41.44 44.27 35.68
N ASN A 300 -41.36 43.56 34.55
CA ASN A 300 -42.26 43.76 33.42
C ASN A 300 -43.69 43.36 33.77
N GLN A 301 -43.88 42.24 34.47
CA GLN A 301 -45.18 41.77 34.94
C GLN A 301 -45.81 42.82 35.86
N HIS A 302 -45.09 43.29 36.88
CA HIS A 302 -45.60 44.28 37.84
C HIS A 302 -45.95 45.64 37.20
N ASN A 303 -45.13 46.12 36.25
CA ASN A 303 -45.43 47.35 35.51
C ASN A 303 -46.57 47.17 34.49
N SER A 304 -46.69 45.99 33.90
CA SER A 304 -47.74 45.68 32.94
C SER A 304 -49.11 45.55 33.61
N THR A 305 -49.20 44.94 34.79
CA THR A 305 -50.45 44.81 35.56
C THR A 305 -50.95 46.18 36.02
N ARG A 306 -50.05 47.06 36.47
CA ARG A 306 -50.38 48.46 36.81
C ARG A 306 -50.96 49.24 35.61
N ARG A 307 -50.27 49.22 34.47
CA ARG A 307 -50.76 49.90 33.25
C ARG A 307 -52.05 49.29 32.70
N ARG A 308 -52.25 47.98 32.89
CA ARG A 308 -53.43 47.25 32.44
C ARG A 308 -54.66 47.60 33.28
N LEU A 309 -54.50 47.83 34.58
CA LEU A 309 -55.56 48.33 35.47
C LEU A 309 -56.07 49.71 35.00
N GLU A 310 -55.18 50.68 34.84
CA GLU A 310 -55.50 52.07 34.43
C GLU A 310 -56.11 52.16 33.02
N ARG A 311 -55.82 51.18 32.16
CA ARG A 311 -56.39 51.07 30.81
C ARG A 311 -57.76 50.40 30.84
N LEU A 312 -57.95 49.32 31.58
CA LEU A 312 -59.23 48.61 31.69
C LEU A 312 -60.34 49.51 32.27
N GLU A 313 -60.03 50.33 33.28
CA GLU A 313 -61.02 51.24 33.89
C GLU A 313 -61.56 52.27 32.88
N ARG A 314 -60.72 52.74 31.94
CA ARG A 314 -61.13 53.62 30.84
C ARG A 314 -61.89 52.88 29.74
N GLU A 315 -61.45 51.68 29.40
CA GLU A 315 -62.06 50.88 28.34
C GLU A 315 -63.47 50.39 28.70
N VAL A 316 -63.74 50.02 29.96
CA VAL A 316 -65.08 49.60 30.44
C VAL A 316 -66.10 50.75 30.30
N ALA A 317 -65.69 51.99 30.57
CA ALA A 317 -66.55 53.16 30.42
C ALA A 317 -66.92 53.44 28.95
N GLU A 318 -65.97 53.25 28.02
CA GLU A 318 -66.22 53.38 26.59
C GLU A 318 -67.07 52.24 26.01
N TRP A 319 -66.92 51.02 26.52
CA TRP A 319 -67.67 49.84 26.05
C TRP A 319 -69.18 49.99 26.30
N ARG A 320 -69.58 50.60 27.42
CA ARG A 320 -71.00 50.89 27.71
C ARG A 320 -71.64 51.84 26.70
N LYS A 321 -70.87 52.79 26.18
CA LYS A 321 -71.35 53.79 25.20
C LYS A 321 -71.47 53.18 23.79
N LYS A 322 -70.52 52.33 23.41
CA LYS A 322 -70.45 51.68 22.08
C LYS A 322 -71.50 50.59 21.85
N ARG A 323 -72.07 50.00 22.90
CA ARG A 323 -73.14 48.97 22.78
C ARG A 323 -74.46 49.55 22.26
N ALA A 324 -74.74 50.82 22.51
CA ALA A 324 -76.03 51.45 22.19
C ALA A 324 -76.20 51.86 20.70
N GLU A 325 -75.14 51.78 19.88
CA GLU A 325 -75.10 52.35 18.51
C GLU A 325 -75.17 51.32 17.36
N ILE A 326 -75.32 50.00 17.59
CA ILE A 326 -75.14 48.95 16.55
C ILE A 326 -76.45 48.24 16.14
N THR A 327 -76.69 48.07 14.81
CA THR A 327 -77.89 47.49 14.12
C THR A 327 -77.96 45.94 14.08
N ASP A 328 -79.15 45.38 13.78
CA ASP A 328 -79.62 43.99 13.93
C ASP A 328 -78.77 42.81 13.36
N ASP A 329 -78.68 41.72 14.13
CA ASP A 329 -77.74 40.57 13.98
C ASP A 329 -78.04 39.61 12.80
N ALA A 330 -79.20 39.72 12.14
CA ALA A 330 -79.67 38.74 11.14
C ALA A 330 -79.00 38.87 9.76
N ASP A 331 -78.70 40.09 9.30
CA ASP A 331 -78.12 40.34 7.97
C ASP A 331 -76.63 40.00 7.89
N LEU A 332 -75.92 40.12 9.00
CA LEU A 332 -74.51 39.75 9.15
C LEU A 332 -74.28 38.24 8.98
N LYS A 333 -75.30 37.40 9.19
CA LYS A 333 -75.19 35.94 9.05
C LYS A 333 -75.11 35.48 7.59
N LYS A 334 -75.90 36.08 6.70
CA LYS A 334 -75.92 35.71 5.26
C LYS A 334 -74.62 36.08 4.54
N GLN A 335 -74.06 37.26 4.85
CA GLN A 335 -72.80 37.71 4.25
C GLN A 335 -71.60 36.85 4.67
N LYS A 336 -71.63 36.30 5.89
CA LYS A 336 -70.58 35.40 6.41
C LYS A 336 -70.47 34.12 5.60
N ASP A 337 -71.60 33.45 5.36
CA ASP A 337 -71.60 32.12 4.73
C ASP A 337 -71.15 32.17 3.27
N GLN A 338 -71.41 33.28 2.58
CA GLN A 338 -70.99 33.49 1.18
C GLN A 338 -69.47 33.75 1.07
N LEU A 339 -68.89 34.48 2.02
CA LEU A 339 -67.45 34.73 2.10
C LEU A 339 -66.65 33.49 2.54
N GLU A 340 -67.20 32.65 3.43
CA GLU A 340 -66.57 31.39 3.84
C GLU A 340 -66.44 30.38 2.68
N LYS A 341 -67.33 30.44 1.68
CA LYS A 341 -67.22 29.61 0.47
C LYS A 341 -66.07 30.06 -0.42
N GLN A 342 -65.93 31.37 -0.63
CA GLN A 342 -64.83 31.95 -1.42
C GLN A 342 -63.45 31.71 -0.78
N GLN A 343 -63.38 31.66 0.55
CA GLN A 343 -62.15 31.31 1.26
C GLN A 343 -61.68 29.88 0.95
N ARG A 344 -62.59 28.91 0.96
CA ARG A 344 -62.23 27.50 0.72
C ARG A 344 -61.70 27.27 -0.70
N GLU A 345 -62.26 27.97 -1.67
CA GLU A 345 -61.78 27.93 -3.07
C GLU A 345 -60.36 28.50 -3.18
N LYS A 346 -60.07 29.62 -2.50
CA LYS A 346 -58.74 30.23 -2.47
C LYS A 346 -57.69 29.45 -1.66
N ASP A 347 -58.10 28.77 -0.59
CA ASP A 347 -57.21 27.89 0.19
C ASP A 347 -56.75 26.69 -0.64
N MET A 348 -57.62 26.12 -1.48
CA MET A 348 -57.25 25.05 -2.42
C MET A 348 -56.21 25.57 -3.43
N GLU A 349 -56.42 26.74 -4.02
CA GLU A 349 -55.46 27.37 -4.97
C GLU A 349 -54.10 27.67 -4.32
N GLU A 350 -54.07 28.17 -3.07
CA GLU A 350 -52.82 28.43 -2.32
C GLU A 350 -52.05 27.13 -2.03
N THR A 351 -52.76 26.04 -1.65
CA THR A 351 -52.11 24.75 -1.39
C THR A 351 -51.51 24.12 -2.66
N GLU A 352 -52.17 24.27 -3.80
CA GLU A 352 -51.62 23.83 -5.09
C GLU A 352 -50.36 24.61 -5.46
N LEU A 353 -50.36 25.95 -5.33
CA LEU A 353 -49.20 26.79 -5.59
C LEU A 353 -48.04 26.48 -4.65
N ARG A 354 -48.32 26.23 -3.37
CA ARG A 354 -47.33 25.82 -2.38
C ARG A 354 -46.69 24.48 -2.73
N SER A 355 -47.50 23.50 -3.15
CA SER A 355 -46.98 22.20 -3.59
C SER A 355 -46.05 22.31 -4.80
N LYS A 356 -46.38 23.20 -5.77
CA LYS A 356 -45.56 23.51 -6.94
C LYS A 356 -44.25 24.21 -6.55
N ARG A 357 -44.29 25.12 -5.58
CA ARG A 357 -43.09 25.77 -5.01
C ARG A 357 -42.18 24.80 -4.29
N GLU A 358 -42.74 23.89 -3.48
CA GLU A 358 -41.98 22.86 -2.75
C GLU A 358 -41.38 21.82 -3.72
N ALA A 359 -42.05 21.50 -4.82
CA ALA A 359 -41.47 20.70 -5.90
C ALA A 359 -40.27 21.40 -6.56
N LEU A 360 -40.40 22.67 -6.95
CA LEU A 360 -39.30 23.44 -7.54
C LEU A 360 -38.14 23.70 -6.56
N ALA A 361 -38.41 23.82 -5.25
CA ALA A 361 -37.37 23.95 -4.23
C ALA A 361 -36.54 22.67 -4.07
N ARG A 362 -37.19 21.49 -4.20
CA ARG A 362 -36.49 20.20 -4.24
C ARG A 362 -35.64 20.07 -5.51
N GLU A 363 -36.14 20.53 -6.65
CA GLU A 363 -35.36 20.59 -7.90
C GLU A 363 -34.15 21.53 -7.77
N LEU A 364 -34.31 22.68 -7.11
CA LEU A 364 -33.19 23.61 -6.85
C LEU A 364 -32.11 22.95 -5.97
N SER A 365 -32.50 22.28 -4.88
CA SER A 365 -31.57 21.55 -4.01
C SER A 365 -30.83 20.43 -4.76
N TYR A 366 -31.49 19.79 -5.72
CA TYR A 366 -30.87 18.78 -6.58
C TYR A 366 -29.83 19.40 -7.53
N VAL A 367 -30.19 20.50 -8.20
CA VAL A 367 -29.28 21.26 -9.09
C VAL A 367 -28.07 21.81 -8.31
N ASP A 368 -28.26 22.34 -7.11
CA ASP A 368 -27.16 22.82 -6.25
C ASP A 368 -26.21 21.68 -5.83
N SER A 369 -26.75 20.49 -5.57
CA SER A 369 -25.95 19.30 -5.22
C SER A 369 -25.15 18.80 -6.42
N GLU A 370 -25.75 18.78 -7.62
CA GLU A 370 -25.05 18.44 -8.86
C GLU A 370 -23.98 19.47 -9.20
N ARG A 371 -24.26 20.76 -9.01
CA ARG A 371 -23.30 21.85 -9.19
C ARG A 371 -22.08 21.68 -8.28
N LYS A 372 -22.29 21.36 -6.99
CA LYS A 372 -21.18 21.05 -6.07
C LYS A 372 -20.35 19.87 -6.54
N LYS A 373 -20.96 18.78 -6.99
CA LYS A 373 -20.23 17.61 -7.51
C LYS A 373 -19.40 17.93 -8.75
N VAL A 374 -19.92 18.76 -9.66
CA VAL A 374 -19.21 19.20 -10.87
C VAL A 374 -18.07 20.15 -10.49
N ASN A 375 -18.30 21.06 -9.54
CA ASN A 375 -17.28 21.99 -9.04
C ASN A 375 -16.13 21.25 -8.32
N ASP A 376 -16.44 20.28 -7.46
CA ASP A 376 -15.44 19.43 -6.79
C ASP A 376 -14.63 18.61 -7.80
N LYS A 377 -15.25 18.15 -8.89
CA LYS A 377 -14.55 17.48 -9.99
C LYS A 377 -13.64 18.45 -10.74
N LEU A 378 -14.08 19.68 -10.96
CA LEU A 378 -13.31 20.72 -11.64
C LEU A 378 -12.08 21.13 -10.82
N GLU A 379 -12.21 21.32 -9.51
CA GLU A 379 -11.09 21.59 -8.59
C GLU A 379 -10.06 20.45 -8.55
N ARG A 380 -10.51 19.20 -8.65
CA ARG A 380 -9.62 18.03 -8.76
C ARG A 380 -8.89 17.99 -10.11
N LEU A 381 -9.55 18.45 -11.18
CA LEU A 381 -8.96 18.54 -12.51
C LEU A 381 -8.01 19.76 -12.65
N GLU A 382 -8.16 20.78 -11.81
CA GLU A 382 -7.29 21.96 -11.78
C GLU A 382 -6.01 21.75 -10.97
N ASN A 383 -6.02 20.86 -9.97
CA ASN A 383 -4.83 20.58 -9.16
C ASN A 383 -3.80 19.70 -9.89
N GLU A 384 -2.86 20.34 -10.59
CA GLU A 384 -1.78 19.69 -11.35
C GLU A 384 -0.95 18.70 -10.50
N ASN A 385 -0.66 19.07 -9.24
CA ASN A 385 0.10 18.21 -8.32
C ASN A 385 -0.65 16.93 -7.94
N VAL A 386 -1.98 16.99 -7.84
CA VAL A 386 -2.82 15.82 -7.55
C VAL A 386 -2.86 14.90 -8.77
N GLN A 387 -2.95 15.47 -9.97
CA GLN A 387 -2.93 14.71 -11.22
C GLN A 387 -1.57 14.03 -11.45
N ARG A 388 -0.45 14.75 -11.26
CA ARG A 388 0.90 14.18 -11.36
C ARG A 388 1.13 13.10 -10.32
N ARG A 389 0.65 13.29 -9.08
CA ARG A 389 0.70 12.28 -8.02
C ARG A 389 -0.10 11.03 -8.37
N LEU A 390 -1.29 11.16 -8.96
CA LEU A 390 -2.11 10.03 -9.40
C LEU A 390 -1.49 9.30 -10.61
N ALA A 391 -0.91 10.03 -11.56
CA ALA A 391 -0.21 9.46 -12.70
C ALA A 391 1.04 8.68 -12.24
N LEU A 392 1.81 9.24 -11.31
CA LEU A 392 2.96 8.58 -10.69
C LEU A 392 2.54 7.37 -9.85
N GLN A 393 1.43 7.46 -9.11
CA GLN A 393 0.89 6.32 -8.35
C GLN A 393 0.46 5.15 -9.24
N ARG A 394 -0.04 5.42 -10.46
CA ARG A 394 -0.38 4.37 -11.43
C ARG A 394 0.88 3.75 -12.05
N ALA A 395 1.93 4.54 -12.26
CA ALA A 395 3.18 4.10 -12.88
C ALA A 395 4.12 3.38 -11.89
N ASP A 396 4.27 3.93 -10.68
CA ASP A 396 5.12 3.43 -9.60
C ASP A 396 4.45 3.66 -8.23
N PRO A 397 3.64 2.67 -7.75
CA PRO A 397 2.99 2.73 -6.45
C PRO A 397 3.96 2.74 -5.26
N ASP A 398 5.14 2.15 -5.42
CA ASP A 398 6.12 1.97 -4.36
C ASP A 398 6.89 3.26 -4.09
N CYS A 399 7.16 4.05 -5.12
CA CYS A 399 7.66 5.43 -5.02
C CYS A 399 6.75 6.32 -4.15
N ILE A 400 5.43 6.31 -4.40
CA ILE A 400 4.48 7.12 -3.61
C ILE A 400 4.39 6.63 -2.16
N ARG A 401 4.50 5.32 -1.93
CA ARG A 401 4.54 4.76 -0.58
C ARG A 401 5.79 5.19 0.19
N ALA A 402 6.95 5.18 -0.46
CA ALA A 402 8.18 5.68 0.13
C ALA A 402 8.09 7.19 0.43
N ALA A 403 7.50 7.97 -0.48
CA ALA A 403 7.25 9.40 -0.26
C ALA A 403 6.29 9.68 0.91
N ASP A 404 5.20 8.90 1.02
CA ASP A 404 4.25 9.02 2.13
C ASP A 404 4.89 8.58 3.46
N TRP A 405 5.76 7.57 3.45
CA TRP A 405 6.53 7.17 4.63
C TRP A 405 7.49 8.28 5.09
N VAL A 406 8.25 8.88 4.15
CA VAL A 406 9.16 10.01 4.45
C VAL A 406 8.38 11.18 5.03
N LYS A 407 7.22 11.52 4.44
CA LYS A 407 6.37 12.62 4.93
C LYS A 407 5.84 12.37 6.34
N ASN A 408 5.44 11.13 6.65
CA ASN A 408 4.93 10.76 7.97
C ASN A 408 6.04 10.65 9.03
N ASN A 409 7.27 10.29 8.61
CA ASN A 409 8.41 10.04 9.48
C ASN A 409 9.49 11.13 9.38
N GLN A 410 9.13 12.33 8.92
CA GLN A 410 10.05 13.44 8.73
C GLN A 410 10.77 13.86 10.03
N SER A 411 10.16 13.62 11.20
CA SER A 411 10.76 13.88 12.51
C SER A 411 11.88 12.90 12.88
N ARG A 412 12.01 11.76 12.18
CA ARG A 412 13.06 10.75 12.39
C ARG A 412 14.28 10.98 11.48
N LEU A 413 14.15 11.82 10.46
CA LEU A 413 15.19 12.15 9.50
C LEU A 413 15.93 13.42 9.94
N LYS A 414 17.24 13.48 9.72
CA LYS A 414 18.09 14.60 10.13
C LYS A 414 17.96 15.80 9.19
N ARG A 415 17.77 15.57 7.90
CA ARG A 415 17.62 16.59 6.86
C ARG A 415 16.35 16.39 6.03
N LYS A 416 16.03 17.38 5.20
CA LYS A 416 14.89 17.30 4.30
C LYS A 416 15.23 16.32 3.17
N VAL A 417 14.27 15.44 2.87
CA VAL A 417 14.35 14.53 1.73
C VAL A 417 13.37 15.04 0.68
N TRP A 418 13.88 15.22 -0.53
CA TRP A 418 13.15 15.80 -1.64
C TRP A 418 12.57 14.72 -2.53
N GLY A 419 11.42 14.99 -3.13
CA GLY A 419 10.84 14.14 -4.18
C GLY A 419 9.51 13.50 -3.79
N PRO A 420 8.91 12.74 -4.72
CA PRO A 420 9.47 12.30 -6.01
C PRO A 420 9.82 13.43 -6.98
N ILE A 421 10.92 13.32 -7.72
CA ILE A 421 11.45 14.39 -8.59
C ILE A 421 10.39 14.95 -9.57
N ALA A 422 9.48 14.11 -10.08
CA ALA A 422 8.38 14.54 -10.95
C ALA A 422 7.40 15.55 -10.30
N LEU A 423 7.28 15.59 -8.97
CA LEU A 423 6.41 16.52 -8.25
C LEU A 423 7.11 17.84 -7.91
N GLU A 424 8.43 17.85 -7.84
CA GLU A 424 9.24 19.01 -7.46
C GLU A 424 9.68 19.86 -8.68
N MET A 425 9.43 19.38 -9.91
CA MET A 425 9.77 20.08 -11.14
C MET A 425 8.59 20.84 -11.77
N LYS A 426 8.88 22.02 -12.33
CA LYS A 426 7.95 22.84 -13.10
C LYS A 426 8.46 23.00 -14.54
N LEU A 427 7.51 22.93 -15.48
CA LEU A 427 7.74 23.04 -16.91
C LEU A 427 6.74 24.04 -17.47
N ASN A 428 7.23 24.98 -18.28
CA ASN A 428 6.42 26.09 -18.78
C ASN A 428 5.63 25.74 -20.05
N GLU A 429 6.09 24.76 -20.84
CA GLU A 429 5.43 24.33 -22.09
C GLU A 429 5.25 22.80 -22.16
N THR A 430 4.19 22.35 -22.84
CA THR A 430 3.85 20.93 -23.02
C THR A 430 4.84 20.19 -23.93
N THR A 431 5.41 20.92 -24.90
CA THR A 431 6.54 20.48 -25.73
C THR A 431 7.77 20.16 -24.88
N HIS A 432 8.04 20.97 -23.85
CA HIS A 432 9.15 20.74 -22.94
C HIS A 432 8.92 19.50 -22.07
N ALA A 433 7.68 19.21 -21.67
CA ALA A 433 7.34 17.96 -20.99
C ALA A 433 7.64 16.72 -21.85
N LYS A 434 7.39 16.80 -23.15
CA LYS A 434 7.75 15.74 -24.09
C LYS A 434 9.26 15.50 -24.15
N TYR A 435 10.04 16.59 -24.22
CA TYR A 435 11.50 16.52 -24.30
C TYR A 435 12.13 15.97 -23.02
N VAL A 436 11.62 16.40 -21.87
CA VAL A 436 12.14 16.02 -20.55
C VAL A 436 11.75 14.58 -20.19
N GLU A 437 10.51 14.16 -20.43
CA GLU A 437 10.05 12.80 -20.08
C GLU A 437 10.67 11.70 -20.96
N ASP A 438 10.95 11.99 -22.24
CA ASP A 438 11.65 11.06 -23.13
C ASP A 438 13.17 11.01 -22.87
N THR A 439 13.72 12.09 -22.30
CA THR A 439 15.16 12.15 -22.01
C THR A 439 15.52 11.57 -20.66
N LEU A 440 14.66 11.74 -19.66
CA LEU A 440 14.89 11.22 -18.32
C LEU A 440 14.45 9.76 -18.20
N PRO A 441 15.26 8.88 -17.59
CA PRO A 441 14.83 7.53 -17.30
C PRO A 441 13.71 7.53 -16.25
N LYS A 442 12.73 6.62 -16.42
CA LYS A 442 11.52 6.58 -15.58
C LYS A 442 11.79 6.46 -14.08
N TRP A 443 12.81 5.69 -13.70
CA TRP A 443 13.19 5.52 -12.29
C TRP A 443 13.67 6.82 -11.64
N LEU A 444 14.27 7.74 -12.42
CA LEU A 444 14.77 9.02 -11.93
C LEU A 444 13.61 9.98 -11.64
N LEU A 445 12.56 9.97 -12.46
CA LEU A 445 11.33 10.74 -12.21
C LEU A 445 10.63 10.32 -10.90
N GLY A 446 10.75 9.04 -10.53
CA GLY A 446 10.26 8.47 -9.28
C GLY A 446 11.28 8.47 -8.13
N ALA A 447 12.47 9.05 -8.30
CA ALA A 447 13.50 9.01 -7.27
C ALA A 447 13.22 9.99 -6.12
N LEU A 448 13.61 9.58 -4.91
CA LEU A 448 13.72 10.45 -3.73
C LEU A 448 15.19 10.89 -3.58
N VAL A 449 15.42 12.14 -3.19
CA VAL A 449 16.76 12.72 -3.07
C VAL A 449 17.03 13.06 -1.60
N ALA A 450 17.98 12.36 -0.99
CA ALA A 450 18.42 12.59 0.38
C ALA A 450 19.69 13.47 0.40
N GLU A 451 19.74 14.40 1.35
CA GLU A 451 20.87 15.31 1.54
C GLU A 451 22.01 14.71 2.37
N CYS A 452 21.79 13.56 3.02
CA CYS A 452 22.81 12.90 3.81
C CYS A 452 22.76 11.37 3.70
N TYR A 453 23.92 10.73 3.87
CA TYR A 453 24.10 9.29 3.79
C TYR A 453 23.37 8.53 4.93
N GLU A 454 23.24 9.17 6.10
CA GLU A 454 22.56 8.57 7.27
C GLU A 454 21.04 8.47 7.05
N ASP A 455 20.42 9.50 6.49
CA ASP A 455 19.00 9.49 6.13
C ASP A 455 18.72 8.50 4.98
N TYR A 456 19.63 8.42 4.01
CA TYR A 456 19.58 7.40 2.95
C TYR A 456 19.54 5.98 3.54
N ASN A 457 20.46 5.65 4.45
CA ASN A 457 20.50 4.33 5.10
C ASN A 457 19.28 4.09 6.00
N THR A 458 18.80 5.12 6.69
CA THR A 458 17.61 5.02 7.55
C THR A 458 16.37 4.69 6.72
N ILE A 459 16.19 5.38 5.59
CA ILE A 459 15.09 5.11 4.65
C ILE A 459 15.25 3.70 4.06
N LEU A 460 16.45 3.33 3.60
CA LEU A 460 16.69 2.02 2.99
C LEU A 460 16.47 0.87 3.98
N HIS A 461 16.90 1.01 5.23
CA HIS A 461 16.75 0.00 6.28
C HIS A 461 15.30 -0.17 6.71
N GLU A 462 14.58 0.94 6.93
CA GLU A 462 13.18 0.88 7.40
C GLU A 462 12.21 0.43 6.30
N ILE A 463 12.51 0.77 5.05
CA ILE A 463 11.71 0.34 3.89
C ILE A 463 11.97 -1.14 3.54
N ASN A 464 13.14 -1.69 3.89
CA ASN A 464 13.51 -3.08 3.63
C ASN A 464 13.50 -4.00 4.87
N ASN A 465 12.94 -3.56 6.00
CA ASN A 465 12.88 -4.35 7.24
C ASN A 465 12.18 -5.71 7.01
N GLU A 466 12.78 -6.77 7.56
CA GLU A 466 12.46 -8.18 7.31
C GLU A 466 11.04 -8.61 7.76
N ASP A 467 10.39 -7.83 8.63
CA ASP A 467 9.04 -8.11 9.15
C ASP A 467 7.88 -7.77 8.20
N SER A 468 8.17 -7.29 6.99
CA SER A 468 7.15 -6.96 5.99
C SER A 468 7.30 -7.80 4.72
N ASP A 469 6.27 -8.59 4.40
CA ASP A 469 6.16 -9.54 3.26
C ASP A 469 6.37 -8.92 1.85
N ARG A 470 6.74 -7.65 1.75
CA ARG A 470 6.92 -6.94 0.47
C ARG A 470 8.04 -5.91 0.55
N ARG A 471 9.18 -6.24 -0.07
CA ARG A 471 10.29 -5.30 -0.33
C ARG A 471 9.81 -4.16 -1.24
N ILE A 472 9.73 -2.94 -0.72
CA ILE A 472 9.36 -1.75 -1.49
C ILE A 472 10.58 -1.32 -2.31
N LYS A 473 10.46 -1.37 -3.64
CA LYS A 473 11.56 -1.02 -4.55
C LYS A 473 11.52 0.48 -4.88
N ALA A 474 11.94 1.33 -3.95
CA ALA A 474 12.04 2.77 -4.18
C ALA A 474 13.47 3.18 -4.60
N SER A 475 13.59 4.05 -5.60
CA SER A 475 14.88 4.63 -6.00
C SER A 475 15.21 5.81 -5.10
N ILE A 476 16.35 5.76 -4.41
CA ILE A 476 16.80 6.83 -3.51
C ILE A 476 18.19 7.27 -3.98
N LEU A 477 18.35 8.57 -4.18
CA LEU A 477 19.59 9.23 -4.60
C LEU A 477 20.17 10.02 -3.44
N ILE A 478 21.48 10.20 -3.47
CA ILE A 478 22.23 10.97 -2.47
C ILE A 478 22.92 12.11 -3.20
N VAL A 479 22.74 13.32 -2.68
CA VAL A 479 23.55 14.49 -3.06
C VAL A 479 24.36 14.88 -1.82
N GLU A 480 25.64 14.48 -1.81
CA GLU A 480 26.48 14.61 -0.62
C GLU A 480 26.64 16.08 -0.21
N ASN A 481 26.39 16.37 1.06
CA ASN A 481 26.53 17.67 1.72
C ASN A 481 25.71 18.84 1.14
N GLY A 482 24.83 18.60 0.16
CA GLY A 482 24.08 19.68 -0.50
C GLY A 482 24.97 20.64 -1.31
N THR A 483 26.18 20.23 -1.68
CA THR A 483 27.08 21.04 -2.51
C THR A 483 26.69 20.92 -3.99
N CYS A 484 26.17 22.00 -4.56
CA CYS A 484 25.90 22.09 -5.99
C CYS A 484 27.20 22.38 -6.75
N HIS A 485 27.53 21.57 -7.75
CA HIS A 485 28.72 21.79 -8.57
C HIS A 485 28.48 22.83 -9.66
N ALA A 486 29.56 23.52 -10.09
CA ALA A 486 29.49 24.43 -11.23
C ALA A 486 29.17 23.65 -12.51
N VAL A 487 28.23 24.14 -13.32
CA VAL A 487 27.74 23.45 -14.52
C VAL A 487 28.82 23.45 -15.60
N HIS A 488 29.41 22.29 -15.88
CA HIS A 488 30.34 22.12 -16.99
C HIS A 488 29.57 21.85 -18.28
N ARG A 489 29.51 22.84 -19.18
CA ARG A 489 28.79 22.71 -20.45
C ARG A 489 29.73 22.23 -21.58
N PRO A 490 29.26 21.33 -22.44
CA PRO A 490 29.96 20.88 -23.64
C PRO A 490 30.48 21.96 -24.59
N TYR A 491 29.71 23.05 -24.73
CA TYR A 491 29.90 24.07 -25.76
C TYR A 491 30.08 25.45 -25.13
N SER A 492 31.00 26.25 -25.68
CA SER A 492 31.15 27.66 -25.29
C SER A 492 29.95 28.49 -25.74
N GLU A 493 29.72 29.63 -25.09
CA GLU A 493 28.62 30.54 -25.46
C GLU A 493 28.71 31.01 -26.92
N ASP A 494 29.91 31.20 -27.45
CA ASP A 494 30.13 31.59 -28.86
C ASP A 494 29.71 30.50 -29.85
N GLN A 495 30.02 29.22 -29.55
CA GLN A 495 29.60 28.08 -30.37
C GLN A 495 28.08 27.86 -30.33
N MET A 496 27.47 28.04 -29.15
CA MET A 496 26.01 27.94 -29.01
C MET A 496 25.27 29.07 -29.73
N ASN A 497 25.85 30.28 -29.76
CA ASN A 497 25.30 31.40 -30.55
C ASN A 497 25.41 31.15 -32.05
N ASP A 498 26.49 30.54 -32.52
CA ASP A 498 26.63 30.11 -33.92
C ASP A 498 25.57 29.05 -34.29
N TYR A 499 25.36 28.05 -33.44
CA TYR A 499 24.34 27.01 -33.64
C TYR A 499 22.90 27.52 -33.52
N ARG A 500 22.66 28.54 -32.68
CA ARG A 500 21.39 29.29 -32.62
C ARG A 500 21.07 29.93 -33.97
N ASN A 501 22.06 30.59 -34.57
CA ASN A 501 21.88 31.34 -35.82
C ASN A 501 21.82 30.43 -37.06
N ARG A 502 22.69 29.41 -37.16
CA ARG A 502 22.78 28.53 -38.34
C ARG A 502 21.76 27.40 -38.35
N TYR A 503 21.53 26.75 -37.22
CA TYR A 503 20.71 25.53 -37.15
C TYR A 503 19.42 25.71 -36.34
N GLY A 504 19.21 26.87 -35.70
CA GLY A 504 17.99 27.16 -34.96
C GLY A 504 17.87 26.43 -33.62
N MET A 505 19.00 26.12 -32.97
CA MET A 505 19.01 25.56 -31.61
C MET A 505 18.57 26.62 -30.60
N LYS A 506 17.67 26.32 -29.65
CA LYS A 506 17.20 27.28 -28.63
C LYS A 506 18.10 27.35 -27.40
N GLY A 507 18.71 26.24 -26.99
CA GLY A 507 19.48 26.17 -25.73
C GLY A 507 19.61 24.74 -25.25
N PHE A 508 19.93 24.57 -23.96
CA PHE A 508 20.01 23.26 -23.31
C PHE A 508 18.69 22.90 -22.61
N LEU A 509 18.49 21.60 -22.39
CA LEU A 509 17.26 21.09 -21.80
C LEU A 509 17.11 21.45 -20.30
N ASP A 510 18.21 21.68 -19.58
CA ASP A 510 18.18 22.08 -18.16
C ASP A 510 17.65 23.51 -17.95
N GLU A 511 17.84 24.40 -18.93
CA GLU A 511 17.29 25.77 -18.90
C GLU A 511 15.76 25.82 -18.99
N LEU A 512 15.15 24.72 -19.46
CA LEU A 512 13.70 24.60 -19.62
C LEU A 512 13.00 24.04 -18.38
N VAL A 513 13.75 23.61 -17.35
CA VAL A 513 13.23 22.99 -16.13
C VAL A 513 13.49 23.88 -14.93
N THR A 514 12.44 24.18 -14.15
CA THR A 514 12.58 24.89 -12.87
C THR A 514 12.34 23.92 -11.72
N ALA A 515 13.34 23.71 -10.85
CA ALA A 515 13.26 22.86 -9.67
C ALA A 515 14.23 23.35 -8.59
N PRO A 516 14.11 22.91 -7.31
CA PRO A 516 15.09 23.22 -6.27
C PRO A 516 16.51 22.79 -6.67
N ASP A 517 17.54 23.53 -6.23
CA ASP A 517 18.94 23.33 -6.66
C ASP A 517 19.45 21.90 -6.46
N ILE A 518 19.07 21.26 -5.36
CA ILE A 518 19.43 19.87 -5.03
C ILE A 518 18.78 18.88 -6.03
N VAL A 519 17.56 19.17 -6.48
CA VAL A 519 16.84 18.35 -7.47
C VAL A 519 17.43 18.60 -8.86
N LEU A 520 17.81 19.84 -9.20
CA LEU A 520 18.53 20.15 -10.44
C LEU A 520 19.88 19.44 -10.50
N GLU A 521 20.61 19.37 -9.40
CA GLU A 521 21.89 18.64 -9.32
C GLU A 521 21.68 17.14 -9.56
N ALA A 522 20.65 16.53 -8.95
CA ALA A 522 20.29 15.14 -9.20
C ALA A 522 19.91 14.89 -10.68
N LEU A 523 19.16 15.81 -11.29
CA LEU A 523 18.79 15.76 -12.70
C LEU A 523 19.99 15.94 -13.64
N ARG A 524 21.00 16.73 -13.26
CA ARG A 524 22.23 16.94 -14.04
C ARG A 524 23.16 15.74 -13.96
N SER A 525 23.44 15.26 -12.75
CA SER A 525 24.37 14.15 -12.48
C SER A 525 23.88 12.82 -13.03
N HIS A 526 22.59 12.50 -12.88
CA HIS A 526 22.03 11.20 -13.27
C HIS A 526 21.22 11.26 -14.57
N GLY A 527 20.65 12.42 -14.91
CA GLY A 527 19.80 12.61 -16.09
C GLY A 527 20.49 13.27 -17.30
N GLY A 528 21.63 13.94 -17.11
CA GLY A 528 22.40 14.54 -18.20
C GLY A 528 21.68 15.69 -18.92
N LEU A 529 20.73 16.39 -18.29
CA LEU A 529 19.95 17.46 -18.94
C LEU A 529 20.82 18.60 -19.50
N HIS A 530 21.95 18.89 -18.86
CA HIS A 530 22.89 19.96 -19.24
C HIS A 530 23.70 19.65 -20.51
N THR A 531 23.64 18.42 -21.03
CA THR A 531 24.35 18.02 -22.27
C THR A 531 23.44 17.91 -23.48
N VAL A 532 22.11 18.03 -23.30
CA VAL A 532 21.13 17.82 -24.38
C VAL A 532 20.66 19.17 -24.92
N MET A 533 20.82 19.38 -26.23
CA MET A 533 20.38 20.61 -26.89
C MET A 533 18.93 20.52 -27.39
N VAL A 534 18.26 21.66 -27.49
CA VAL A 534 16.87 21.77 -27.96
C VAL A 534 16.83 22.49 -29.30
N GLY A 535 16.38 21.78 -30.33
CA GLY A 535 16.18 22.29 -31.69
C GLY A 535 14.78 22.87 -31.90
N SER A 536 14.66 23.77 -32.87
CA SER A 536 13.37 24.35 -33.30
C SER A 536 12.83 23.65 -34.54
N GLN A 537 11.62 24.04 -34.99
CA GLN A 537 11.04 23.55 -36.25
C GLN A 537 11.96 23.83 -37.46
N LYS A 538 12.77 24.89 -37.40
CA LYS A 538 13.78 25.20 -38.42
C LYS A 538 14.85 24.11 -38.48
N THR A 539 15.33 23.63 -37.34
CA THR A 539 16.29 22.52 -37.25
C THR A 539 15.73 21.27 -37.93
N GLU A 540 14.46 20.95 -37.68
CA GLU A 540 13.79 19.79 -38.26
C GLU A 540 13.62 19.89 -39.78
N SER A 541 13.31 21.09 -40.30
CA SER A 541 13.23 21.33 -41.74
C SER A 541 14.58 21.15 -42.46
N ILE A 542 15.69 21.55 -41.83
CA ILE A 542 17.03 21.41 -42.40
C ILE A 542 17.46 19.94 -42.40
N ILE A 543 17.10 19.17 -41.38
CA ILE A 543 17.35 17.72 -41.31
C ILE A 543 16.59 16.99 -42.42
N ASN A 544 15.30 17.29 -42.60
CA ASN A 544 14.47 16.66 -43.63
C ASN A 544 14.92 17.02 -45.06
N THR A 545 15.64 18.13 -45.24
CA THR A 545 16.21 18.58 -46.53
C THR A 545 17.61 18.00 -46.79
N GLY A 546 18.17 17.20 -45.87
CA GLY A 546 19.46 16.53 -46.03
C GLY A 546 20.71 17.35 -45.63
N GLY A 547 20.57 18.38 -44.78
CA GLY A 547 21.70 19.19 -44.31
C GLY A 547 22.70 18.41 -43.44
N GLN A 548 24.00 18.72 -43.54
CA GLN A 548 25.12 18.07 -42.81
C GLN A 548 25.22 18.46 -41.31
N ILE A 549 24.08 18.64 -40.63
CA ILE A 549 24.01 19.06 -39.22
C ILE A 549 24.74 18.06 -38.29
N PHE A 550 24.62 16.77 -38.59
CA PHE A 550 25.17 15.70 -37.75
C PHE A 550 26.71 15.65 -37.76
N ALA A 551 27.35 16.02 -38.87
CA ALA A 551 28.80 16.02 -38.99
C ALA A 551 29.42 17.23 -38.27
N ASP A 552 28.82 18.41 -38.45
CA ASP A 552 29.30 19.66 -37.84
C ASP A 552 29.21 19.62 -36.31
N ILE A 553 28.11 19.09 -35.75
CA ILE A 553 27.87 19.03 -34.30
C ILE A 553 28.62 17.85 -33.64
N ALA A 554 28.82 16.73 -34.33
CA ALA A 554 29.56 15.58 -33.80
C ALA A 554 31.09 15.75 -33.86
N SER A 555 31.59 16.72 -34.64
CA SER A 555 33.03 16.98 -34.77
C SER A 555 33.69 17.46 -33.47
N SER A 556 32.92 18.12 -32.59
CA SER A 556 33.43 18.77 -31.38
C SER A 556 33.42 17.88 -30.14
N GLU A 557 32.48 16.93 -30.04
CA GLU A 557 32.35 16.01 -28.90
C GLU A 557 32.01 14.58 -29.34
N ARG A 558 32.57 13.58 -28.64
CA ARG A 558 32.47 12.15 -29.02
C ARG A 558 31.03 11.60 -29.02
N LYS A 559 30.11 12.22 -28.28
CA LYS A 559 28.70 11.84 -28.19
C LYS A 559 27.83 13.07 -27.92
N THR A 560 26.93 13.39 -28.84
CA THR A 560 26.08 14.58 -28.74
C THR A 560 24.62 14.20 -28.95
N ALA A 561 23.71 14.86 -28.21
CA ALA A 561 22.29 14.57 -28.25
C ALA A 561 21.49 15.87 -28.35
N PHE A 562 20.52 15.91 -29.25
CA PHE A 562 19.61 17.02 -29.37
C PHE A 562 18.19 16.56 -29.72
N VAL A 563 17.21 17.37 -29.35
CA VAL A 563 15.78 17.06 -29.46
C VAL A 563 15.08 18.10 -30.30
N THR A 564 14.30 17.69 -31.30
CA THR A 564 13.40 18.54 -32.09
C THR A 564 11.94 18.26 -31.70
N PRO A 565 10.96 19.05 -32.16
CA PRO A 565 9.54 18.83 -31.83
C PRO A 565 9.01 17.42 -32.10
N SER A 566 9.51 16.73 -33.12
CA SER A 566 9.09 15.35 -33.43
C SER A 566 10.06 14.26 -32.98
N LYS A 567 11.38 14.51 -33.03
CA LYS A 567 12.40 13.45 -32.95
C LYS A 567 13.56 13.81 -32.05
N LYS A 568 14.17 12.77 -31.49
CA LYS A 568 15.42 12.84 -30.74
C LYS A 568 16.55 12.23 -31.55
N TYR A 569 17.65 12.96 -31.64
CA TYR A 569 18.83 12.56 -32.39
C TYR A 569 20.00 12.38 -31.43
N VAL A 570 20.66 11.22 -31.53
CA VAL A 570 21.87 10.91 -30.78
C VAL A 570 22.97 10.55 -31.77
N THR A 571 23.99 11.39 -31.86
CA THR A 571 25.17 11.20 -32.70
C THR A 571 26.32 10.68 -31.87
N SER A 572 26.96 9.60 -32.33
CA SER A 572 28.14 9.02 -31.69
C SER A 572 29.24 8.72 -32.68
N VAL A 573 30.48 9.07 -32.30
CA VAL A 573 31.68 8.76 -33.05
C VAL A 573 32.23 7.41 -32.58
N SER A 574 32.46 6.46 -33.50
CA SER A 574 32.96 5.12 -33.13
C SER A 574 34.32 5.19 -32.41
N LYS A 575 34.49 4.39 -31.35
CA LYS A 575 35.75 4.22 -30.62
C LYS A 575 36.77 3.33 -31.36
N TYR A 576 36.29 2.48 -32.28
CA TYR A 576 37.10 1.51 -33.01
C TYR A 576 36.95 1.75 -34.53
N GLY A 577 38.05 1.71 -35.29
CA GLY A 577 38.07 1.95 -36.75
C GLY A 577 38.13 3.44 -37.14
N ASN A 578 37.65 3.76 -38.36
CA ASN A 578 37.78 5.08 -39.04
C ASN A 578 36.99 6.25 -38.43
N ARG A 579 36.63 6.22 -37.13
CA ARG A 579 35.88 7.28 -36.44
C ARG A 579 34.59 7.71 -37.17
N ASN A 580 33.88 6.74 -37.76
CA ASN A 580 32.62 7.03 -38.46
C ASN A 580 31.58 7.61 -37.50
N VAL A 581 30.89 8.65 -37.94
CA VAL A 581 29.75 9.25 -37.24
C VAL A 581 28.53 8.38 -37.48
N THR A 582 27.90 7.93 -36.39
CA THR A 582 26.66 7.16 -36.42
C THR A 582 25.55 7.95 -35.76
N THR A 583 24.41 8.09 -36.43
CA THR A 583 23.24 8.82 -35.91
C THR A 583 22.13 7.84 -35.60
N ARG A 584 21.63 7.87 -34.37
CA ARG A 584 20.41 7.17 -33.96
C ARG A 584 19.28 8.18 -33.85
N THR A 585 18.15 7.87 -34.48
CA THR A 585 16.96 8.71 -34.48
C THR A 585 15.85 7.95 -33.78
N ASN A 586 15.30 8.55 -32.73
CA ASN A 586 14.16 8.02 -31.99
C ASN A 586 12.99 8.99 -32.11
N ASP A 587 11.79 8.47 -32.36
CA ASP A 587 10.58 9.28 -32.31
C ASP A 587 10.24 9.62 -30.86
N LEU A 588 9.90 10.88 -30.60
CA LEU A 588 9.53 11.30 -29.25
C LEU A 588 8.15 10.76 -28.88
N MET A 589 8.10 10.04 -27.77
CA MET A 589 6.84 9.53 -27.21
C MET A 589 6.03 10.65 -26.56
N ASN A 590 4.70 10.52 -26.54
CA ASN A 590 3.85 11.49 -25.86
C ASN A 590 4.03 11.38 -24.33
N PRO A 591 4.23 12.50 -23.62
CA PRO A 591 4.45 12.52 -22.18
C PRO A 591 3.20 12.02 -21.43
N ARG A 592 3.38 11.09 -20.48
CA ARG A 592 2.31 10.47 -19.69
C ARG A 592 2.34 10.91 -18.22
N LEU A 593 3.52 11.26 -17.69
CA LEU A 593 3.75 11.66 -16.31
C LEU A 593 3.74 13.19 -16.15
N LEU A 594 4.48 13.90 -17.00
CA LEU A 594 4.71 15.34 -16.86
C LEU A 594 3.65 16.19 -17.57
N ALA A 595 2.91 15.62 -18.52
CA ALA A 595 1.84 16.30 -19.28
C ALA A 595 0.42 15.84 -18.92
N ALA A 596 0.23 15.21 -17.77
CA ALA A 596 -1.09 14.75 -17.29
C ALA A 596 -2.15 15.87 -17.18
N SER A 597 -1.73 17.14 -17.24
CA SER A 597 -2.61 18.32 -17.22
C SER A 597 -3.36 18.56 -18.54
N THR A 598 -2.80 18.14 -19.69
CA THR A 598 -3.25 18.59 -21.03
C THR A 598 -4.22 17.61 -21.71
N SER A 599 -4.19 16.33 -21.34
CA SER A 599 -5.09 15.31 -21.90
C SER A 599 -6.57 15.49 -21.52
N ASN A 600 -6.87 16.35 -20.54
CA ASN A 600 -8.21 16.55 -20.00
C ASN A 600 -8.74 17.96 -20.29
N GLN A 601 -8.17 18.65 -21.28
CA GLN A 601 -8.59 20.00 -21.66
C GLN A 601 -10.01 19.99 -22.25
N GLU A 602 -10.34 18.94 -23.02
CA GLU A 602 -11.69 18.68 -23.52
C GLU A 602 -12.67 18.40 -22.36
N GLU A 603 -12.33 17.51 -21.43
CA GLU A 603 -13.14 17.25 -20.23
C GLU A 603 -13.34 18.50 -19.36
N LYS A 604 -12.31 19.36 -19.26
CA LYS A 604 -12.43 20.66 -18.57
C LYS A 604 -13.39 21.59 -19.29
N THR A 605 -13.36 21.63 -20.63
CA THR A 605 -14.30 22.45 -21.41
C THR A 605 -15.72 21.91 -21.33
N GLU A 606 -15.90 20.59 -21.36
CA GLU A 606 -17.20 19.93 -21.19
C GLU A 606 -17.78 20.19 -19.79
N MET A 607 -16.98 20.05 -18.74
CA MET A 607 -17.42 20.32 -17.37
C MET A 607 -17.75 21.80 -17.16
N LYS A 608 -17.04 22.73 -17.81
CA LYS A 608 -17.38 24.16 -17.81
C LYS A 608 -18.68 24.45 -18.56
N GLN A 609 -18.96 23.75 -19.66
CA GLN A 609 -20.24 23.83 -20.37
C GLN A 609 -21.39 23.31 -19.51
N VAL A 610 -21.21 22.15 -18.87
CA VAL A 610 -22.20 21.59 -17.93
C VAL A 610 -22.45 22.53 -16.75
N LEU A 611 -21.42 23.21 -16.23
CA LEU A 611 -21.57 24.20 -15.17
C LEU A 611 -22.41 25.41 -15.63
N ASN A 612 -22.15 25.91 -16.85
CA ASN A 612 -22.93 27.00 -17.43
C ASN A 612 -24.40 26.60 -17.65
N ASP A 613 -24.66 25.37 -18.10
CA ASP A 613 -26.01 24.85 -18.28
C ASP A 613 -26.77 24.72 -16.95
N LEU A 614 -26.08 24.24 -15.90
CA LEU A 614 -26.63 24.17 -14.55
C LEU A 614 -26.90 25.57 -13.98
N ASP A 615 -26.03 26.56 -14.22
CA ASP A 615 -26.24 27.95 -13.78
C ASP A 615 -27.43 28.61 -14.49
N VAL A 616 -27.66 28.32 -15.76
CA VAL A 616 -28.85 28.79 -16.50
C VAL A 616 -30.11 28.13 -15.94
N ARG A 617 -30.05 26.83 -15.64
CA ARG A 617 -31.17 26.07 -15.07
C ARG A 617 -31.53 26.55 -13.66
N GLU A 618 -30.53 26.81 -12.82
CA GLU A 618 -30.67 27.39 -11.48
C GLU A 618 -31.34 28.77 -11.54
N ARG A 619 -30.89 29.64 -12.46
CA ARG A 619 -31.50 30.96 -12.69
C ARG A 619 -32.95 30.86 -13.12
N ASN A 620 -33.29 29.92 -14.02
CA ASN A 620 -34.67 29.72 -14.48
C ASN A 620 -35.59 29.18 -13.37
N ILE A 621 -35.10 28.25 -12.54
CA ILE A 621 -35.87 27.72 -11.40
C ILE A 621 -36.05 28.83 -10.35
N LYS A 622 -35.02 29.62 -10.06
CA LYS A 622 -35.11 30.77 -9.14
C LYS A 622 -36.15 31.79 -9.61
N LYS A 623 -36.20 32.12 -10.90
CA LYS A 623 -37.25 32.99 -11.49
C LYS A 623 -38.65 32.42 -11.31
N LYS A 624 -38.86 31.13 -11.62
CA LYS A 624 -40.17 30.49 -11.41
C LYS A 624 -40.59 30.46 -9.93
N ILE A 625 -39.64 30.27 -9.02
CA ILE A 625 -39.89 30.35 -7.57
C ILE A 625 -40.25 31.78 -7.15
N THR A 626 -39.62 32.81 -7.71
CA THR A 626 -39.99 34.20 -7.41
C THR A 626 -41.39 34.54 -7.93
N ASP A 627 -41.73 34.12 -9.14
CA ASP A 627 -43.05 34.36 -9.74
C ASP A 627 -44.16 33.65 -8.95
N LEU A 628 -43.95 32.39 -8.55
CA LEU A 628 -44.89 31.65 -7.70
C LEU A 628 -45.00 32.25 -6.29
N LYS A 629 -43.91 32.79 -5.74
CA LYS A 629 -43.95 33.51 -4.46
C LYS A 629 -44.75 34.81 -4.56
N GLU A 630 -44.71 35.50 -5.70
CA GLU A 630 -45.49 36.70 -5.93
C GLU A 630 -46.98 36.38 -6.08
N GLN A 631 -47.32 35.30 -6.78
CA GLN A 631 -48.69 34.77 -6.83
C GLN A 631 -49.19 34.29 -5.46
N GLU A 632 -48.37 33.53 -4.71
CA GLU A 632 -48.69 33.09 -3.34
C GLU A 632 -48.95 34.31 -2.43
N LYS A 633 -48.20 35.40 -2.60
CA LYS A 633 -48.45 36.66 -1.87
C LYS A 633 -49.76 37.33 -2.27
N GLN A 634 -50.06 37.43 -3.57
CA GLN A 634 -51.32 38.02 -4.05
C GLN A 634 -52.53 37.22 -3.53
N TYR A 635 -52.53 35.90 -3.67
CA TYR A 635 -53.59 35.05 -3.14
C TYR A 635 -53.65 35.06 -1.60
N ALA A 636 -52.51 35.15 -0.91
CA ALA A 636 -52.49 35.31 0.53
C ALA A 636 -53.03 36.68 0.99
N GLU A 637 -52.82 37.74 0.22
CA GLU A 637 -53.39 39.07 0.46
C GLU A 637 -54.90 39.07 0.23
N GLU A 638 -55.39 38.46 -0.86
CA GLU A 638 -56.83 38.28 -1.11
C GLU A 638 -57.50 37.38 -0.06
N ARG A 639 -56.83 36.30 0.37
CA ARG A 639 -57.31 35.49 1.50
C ARG A 639 -57.34 36.33 2.77
N ARG A 640 -56.31 37.14 3.03
CA ARG A 640 -56.25 38.02 4.20
C ARG A 640 -57.37 39.05 4.16
N THR A 641 -57.69 39.66 3.02
CA THR A 641 -58.80 40.62 2.93
C THR A 641 -60.15 39.94 3.13
N ALA A 642 -60.39 38.79 2.52
CA ALA A 642 -61.60 37.98 2.73
C ALA A 642 -61.70 37.50 4.19
N GLN A 643 -60.60 37.04 4.78
CA GLN A 643 -60.49 36.66 6.19
C GLN A 643 -60.64 37.83 7.13
N HIS A 644 -60.14 39.01 6.78
CA HIS A 644 -60.37 40.24 7.53
C HIS A 644 -61.85 40.60 7.49
N ARG A 645 -62.53 40.48 6.35
CA ARG A 645 -63.98 40.75 6.22
C ARG A 645 -64.83 39.74 7.00
N VAL A 646 -64.52 38.45 6.92
CA VAL A 646 -65.17 37.39 7.72
C VAL A 646 -64.89 37.58 9.20
N ASN A 647 -63.66 37.93 9.56
CA ASN A 647 -63.28 38.24 10.93
C ASN A 647 -63.87 39.57 11.41
N GLU A 648 -64.15 40.54 10.55
CA GLU A 648 -64.85 41.80 10.85
C GLU A 648 -66.31 41.53 11.14
N ILE A 649 -66.98 40.75 10.30
CA ILE A 649 -68.38 40.34 10.54
C ILE A 649 -68.46 39.47 11.81
N ARG A 650 -67.50 38.55 12.00
CA ARG A 650 -67.40 37.73 13.21
C ARG A 650 -66.98 38.57 14.43
N SER A 651 -66.18 39.62 14.26
CA SER A 651 -65.76 40.51 15.34
C SER A 651 -66.85 41.49 15.69
N GLN A 652 -67.74 41.89 14.77
CA GLN A 652 -68.93 42.69 15.03
C GLN A 652 -69.97 41.86 15.81
N ARG A 653 -70.30 40.65 15.35
CA ARG A 653 -71.20 39.73 16.10
C ARG A 653 -70.63 39.34 17.45
N LYS A 654 -69.33 38.99 17.47
CA LYS A 654 -68.64 38.75 18.73
C LYS A 654 -68.36 40.04 19.50
N ALA A 655 -68.39 41.25 18.94
CA ALA A 655 -68.21 42.49 19.68
C ALA A 655 -69.51 42.85 20.35
N ILE A 656 -70.66 42.55 19.77
CA ILE A 656 -71.95 42.67 20.44
C ILE A 656 -71.97 41.74 21.67
N ILE A 657 -71.71 40.44 21.46
CA ILE A 657 -71.68 39.46 22.57
C ILE A 657 -70.53 39.74 23.55
N ARG A 658 -69.34 40.08 23.06
CA ARG A 658 -68.19 40.41 23.94
C ARG A 658 -68.34 41.77 24.59
N LEU A 659 -69.02 42.77 24.04
CA LEU A 659 -69.22 44.04 24.76
C LEU A 659 -70.09 43.77 25.99
N ASP A 660 -71.07 42.88 25.86
CA ASP A 660 -71.95 42.47 26.94
C ASP A 660 -71.19 41.68 28.01
N ASP A 661 -70.39 40.69 27.57
CA ASP A 661 -69.55 39.89 28.47
C ASP A 661 -68.36 40.70 29.05
N LYS A 662 -67.78 41.64 28.30
CA LYS A 662 -66.62 42.47 28.72
C LYS A 662 -67.01 43.56 29.70
N ILE A 663 -68.24 44.07 29.65
CA ILE A 663 -68.72 44.98 30.69
C ILE A 663 -68.79 44.21 32.02
N ALA A 664 -69.33 42.98 32.03
CA ALA A 664 -69.44 42.15 33.24
C ALA A 664 -68.08 41.60 33.73
N GLU A 665 -67.24 41.09 32.83
CA GLU A 665 -65.88 40.63 33.18
C GLU A 665 -64.94 41.78 33.54
N GLY A 666 -65.09 42.94 32.89
CA GLY A 666 -64.28 44.12 33.13
C GLY A 666 -64.41 44.62 34.55
N ASP A 667 -65.65 44.69 35.05
CA ASP A 667 -65.94 45.12 36.43
C ASP A 667 -65.34 44.13 37.46
N ASN A 668 -65.42 42.81 37.22
CA ASN A 668 -64.83 41.80 38.10
C ASN A 668 -63.28 41.77 38.06
N LYS A 669 -62.67 41.97 36.88
CA LYS A 669 -61.20 41.97 36.71
C LYS A 669 -60.54 43.23 37.28
N VAL A 670 -61.22 44.38 37.26
CA VAL A 670 -60.73 45.59 37.93
C VAL A 670 -60.63 45.37 39.44
N TYR A 671 -61.59 44.66 40.04
CA TYR A 671 -61.57 44.34 41.47
C TYR A 671 -60.43 43.37 41.84
N SER A 672 -60.23 42.30 41.06
CA SER A 672 -59.16 41.32 41.33
C SER A 672 -57.76 41.91 41.14
N LEU A 673 -57.54 42.72 40.09
CA LEU A 673 -56.24 43.33 39.81
C LEU A 673 -55.84 44.40 40.85
N LYS A 674 -56.80 45.08 41.49
CA LYS A 674 -56.52 45.97 42.63
C LYS A 674 -56.02 45.20 43.85
N SER A 675 -56.54 43.99 44.09
CA SER A 675 -56.10 43.12 45.18
C SER A 675 -54.72 42.49 44.92
N GLU A 676 -54.38 42.18 43.67
CA GLU A 676 -53.07 41.62 43.30
C GLU A 676 -51.94 42.66 43.38
N LEU A 677 -52.21 43.93 43.11
CA LEU A 677 -51.21 45.00 43.21
C LEU A 677 -50.81 45.34 44.65
N ALA A 678 -51.63 44.95 45.64
CA ALA A 678 -51.41 45.20 47.07
C ALA A 678 -50.45 44.18 47.73
N GLN A 679 -50.06 43.10 47.04
CA GLN A 679 -49.07 42.14 47.55
C GLN A 679 -47.63 42.64 47.33
N ASP A 680 -46.80 42.60 48.37
CA ASP A 680 -45.42 43.10 48.36
C ASP A 680 -44.51 42.31 47.40
N VAL A 681 -44.35 42.83 46.17
CA VAL A 681 -43.40 42.32 45.16
C VAL A 681 -41.94 42.66 45.51
N SER A 682 -41.73 43.67 46.37
CA SER A 682 -40.41 44.20 46.75
C SER A 682 -39.51 43.16 47.46
N ALA A 683 -40.07 42.34 48.35
CA ALA A 683 -39.30 41.32 49.08
C ALA A 683 -38.73 40.21 48.17
N LYS A 684 -39.46 39.85 47.10
CA LYS A 684 -39.00 38.84 46.12
C LYS A 684 -37.90 39.38 45.22
N GLU A 685 -37.96 40.67 44.89
CA GLU A 685 -36.93 41.35 44.10
C GLU A 685 -35.61 41.48 44.89
N GLU A 686 -35.70 41.80 46.19
CA GLU A 686 -34.52 41.80 47.07
C GLU A 686 -33.89 40.41 47.21
N ALA A 687 -34.70 39.35 47.30
CA ALA A 687 -34.17 37.98 47.39
C ALA A 687 -33.42 37.57 46.11
N LEU A 688 -33.94 37.93 44.93
CA LEU A 688 -33.30 37.62 43.63
C LEU A 688 -32.05 38.47 43.37
N THR A 689 -32.06 39.75 43.77
CA THR A 689 -30.86 40.60 43.67
C THR A 689 -29.75 40.14 44.62
N ARG A 690 -30.08 39.64 45.82
CA ARG A 690 -29.11 38.99 46.72
C ARG A 690 -28.53 37.70 46.10
N LYS A 691 -29.35 36.87 45.44
CA LYS A 691 -28.87 35.68 44.71
C LYS A 691 -27.90 36.04 43.58
N LEU A 692 -28.23 37.07 42.79
CA LEU A 692 -27.36 37.58 41.72
C LEU A 692 -26.01 38.07 42.25
N LYS A 693 -25.99 38.80 43.37
CA LYS A 693 -24.75 39.26 44.01
C LYS A 693 -23.87 38.10 44.48
N ASN A 694 -24.49 37.05 45.05
CA ASN A 694 -23.77 35.86 45.49
C ASN A 694 -23.20 35.05 44.31
N GLN A 695 -23.93 34.94 43.19
CA GLN A 695 -23.44 34.29 41.97
C GLN A 695 -22.27 35.06 41.33
N ALA A 696 -22.39 36.39 41.23
CA ALA A 696 -21.32 37.24 40.72
C ALA A 696 -20.04 37.17 41.59
N SER A 697 -20.19 37.11 42.91
CA SER A 697 -19.06 36.94 43.83
C SER A 697 -18.34 35.58 43.66
N LYS A 698 -19.09 34.51 43.41
CA LYS A 698 -18.52 33.17 43.16
C LYS A 698 -17.78 33.11 41.83
N GLN A 699 -18.33 33.73 40.79
CA GLN A 699 -17.67 33.84 39.49
C GLN A 699 -16.35 34.63 39.59
N ALA A 700 -16.34 35.76 40.32
CA ALA A 700 -15.13 36.54 40.54
C ALA A 700 -14.01 35.72 41.23
N GLN A 701 -14.36 34.90 42.22
CA GLN A 701 -13.41 34.00 42.89
C GLN A 701 -12.85 32.92 41.93
N GLN A 702 -13.68 32.34 41.07
CA GLN A 702 -13.24 31.34 40.08
C GLN A 702 -12.35 31.94 38.99
N VAL A 703 -12.67 33.16 38.52
CA VAL A 703 -11.83 33.89 37.57
C VAL A 703 -10.46 34.21 38.19
N GLN A 704 -10.42 34.58 39.47
CA GLN A 704 -9.17 34.80 40.20
C GLN A 704 -8.35 33.50 40.33
N HIS A 705 -9.00 32.37 40.57
CA HIS A 705 -8.34 31.06 40.61
C HIS A 705 -7.79 30.64 39.23
N CYS A 706 -8.53 30.89 38.15
CA CYS A 706 -8.06 30.71 36.77
C CYS A 706 -6.83 31.56 36.46
N LEU A 707 -6.80 32.81 36.94
CA LEU A 707 -5.63 33.68 36.77
C LEU A 707 -4.40 33.11 37.47
N PHE A 708 -4.54 32.63 38.71
CA PHE A 708 -3.47 31.98 39.47
C PHE A 708 -2.93 30.73 38.78
N LEU A 709 -3.82 29.88 38.26
CA LEU A 709 -3.44 28.68 37.51
C LEU A 709 -2.75 29.02 36.18
N ALA A 710 -3.17 30.09 35.50
CA ALA A 710 -2.52 30.57 34.28
C ALA A 710 -1.09 31.09 34.54
N THR A 711 -0.88 31.83 35.63
CA THR A 711 0.47 32.26 36.07
C THR A 711 1.35 31.05 36.38
N SER A 712 0.83 30.07 37.10
CA SER A 712 1.56 28.83 37.43
C SER A 712 1.94 28.03 36.18
N LEU A 713 1.06 28.01 35.17
CA LEU A 713 1.33 27.36 33.88
C LEU A 713 2.44 28.08 33.10
N TYR A 714 2.45 29.42 33.13
CA TYR A 714 3.49 30.23 32.50
C TYR A 714 4.86 29.99 33.17
N GLU A 715 4.92 29.95 34.50
CA GLU A 715 6.14 29.63 35.24
C GLU A 715 6.67 28.22 34.91
N ALA A 716 5.78 27.22 34.85
CA ALA A 716 6.15 25.87 34.46
C ALA A 716 6.71 25.82 33.01
N SER A 717 6.08 26.54 32.09
CA SER A 717 6.53 26.62 30.69
C SER A 717 7.88 27.33 30.54
N ALA A 718 8.16 28.36 31.35
CA ALA A 718 9.45 29.03 31.36
C ALA A 718 10.57 28.11 31.91
N ARG A 719 10.26 27.31 32.94
CA ARG A 719 11.20 26.31 33.49
C ARG A 719 11.53 25.21 32.47
N GLU A 720 10.52 24.70 31.76
CA GLU A 720 10.70 23.69 30.69
C GLU A 720 11.64 24.20 29.58
N ALA A 721 11.48 25.45 29.16
CA ALA A 721 12.35 26.08 28.17
C ALA A 721 13.80 26.19 28.66
N CYS A 722 14.01 26.60 29.91
CA CYS A 722 15.34 26.66 30.53
C CYS A 722 16.01 25.28 30.61
N LEU A 723 15.28 24.25 31.04
CA LEU A 723 15.79 22.87 31.11
C LEU A 723 16.12 22.32 29.72
N SER A 724 15.33 22.66 28.70
CA SER A 724 15.60 22.26 27.32
C SER A 724 16.90 22.85 26.78
N LEU A 725 17.20 24.12 27.10
CA LEU A 725 18.48 24.74 26.76
C LEU A 725 19.66 24.07 27.49
N LYS A 726 19.52 23.80 28.80
CA LYS A 726 20.55 23.09 29.58
C LYS A 726 20.86 21.71 28.99
N LEU A 727 19.83 20.95 28.62
CA LEU A 727 20.00 19.64 28.00
C LEU A 727 20.80 19.72 26.69
N GLY A 728 20.49 20.71 25.84
CA GLY A 728 21.27 20.98 24.62
C GLY A 728 22.73 21.31 24.90
N THR A 729 23.03 22.12 25.92
CA THR A 729 24.41 22.47 26.28
C THR A 729 25.24 21.28 26.76
N HIS A 730 24.68 20.40 27.59
CA HIS A 730 25.38 19.21 28.07
C HIS A 730 25.60 18.20 26.94
N GLN A 731 24.64 18.03 26.02
CA GLN A 731 24.80 17.15 24.86
C GLN A 731 25.99 17.57 23.99
N VAL A 732 26.10 18.87 23.67
CA VAL A 732 27.22 19.40 22.88
C VAL A 732 28.56 19.20 23.58
N ARG A 733 28.60 19.35 24.92
CA ARG A 733 29.82 19.12 25.71
C ARG A 733 30.29 17.67 25.64
N VAL A 734 29.38 16.70 25.82
CA VAL A 734 29.69 15.27 25.72
C VAL A 734 30.29 14.96 24.34
N ASP A 735 29.63 15.42 23.28
CA ASP A 735 30.07 15.17 21.89
C ASP A 735 31.45 15.78 21.61
N PHE A 736 31.73 16.99 22.12
CA PHE A 736 33.04 17.63 21.98
C PHE A 736 34.15 16.85 22.69
N THR A 737 33.93 16.45 23.95
CA THR A 737 34.91 15.65 24.71
C THR A 737 35.17 14.28 24.09
N GLN A 738 34.15 13.62 23.53
CA GLN A 738 34.33 12.35 22.83
C GLN A 738 35.17 12.49 21.55
N LYS A 739 35.01 13.58 20.79
CA LYS A 739 35.87 13.87 19.64
C LYS A 739 37.33 14.08 20.05
N HIS A 740 37.56 14.80 21.15
CA HIS A 740 38.91 15.04 21.67
C HIS A 740 39.58 13.76 22.19
N LEU A 741 38.82 12.85 22.81
CA LEU A 741 39.30 11.52 23.19
C LEU A 741 39.77 10.70 21.97
N LYS A 742 38.98 10.69 20.88
CA LYS A 742 39.35 9.97 19.65
C LYS A 742 40.64 10.50 19.00
N GLN A 743 40.85 11.82 19.04
CA GLN A 743 42.08 12.45 18.53
C GLN A 743 43.32 12.10 19.37
N THR A 744 43.18 12.01 20.69
CA THR A 744 44.30 11.64 21.58
C THR A 744 44.59 10.14 21.57
N GLU A 745 43.60 9.30 21.31
CA GLU A 745 43.81 7.86 21.09
C GLU A 745 44.55 7.56 19.78
N SER A 746 44.41 8.40 18.74
CA SER A 746 45.13 8.22 17.47
C SER A 746 46.62 8.57 17.60
N THR A 747 46.97 9.60 18.37
CA THR A 747 48.39 9.94 18.64
C THR A 747 49.09 8.84 19.43
N LEU A 748 48.41 8.25 20.42
CA LEU A 748 48.93 7.10 21.17
C LEU A 748 49.09 5.84 20.32
N ARG A 749 48.29 5.69 19.25
CA ARG A 749 48.44 4.61 18.28
C ARG A 749 49.76 4.75 17.51
N GLY A 750 50.07 5.96 17.03
CA GLY A 750 51.34 6.24 16.36
C GLY A 750 52.57 5.97 17.25
N LEU A 751 52.51 6.33 18.54
CA LEU A 751 53.58 6.02 19.49
C LEU A 751 53.74 4.51 19.76
N ARG A 752 52.62 3.76 19.83
CA ARG A 752 52.65 2.30 19.96
C ARG A 752 53.25 1.63 18.72
N ASP A 753 52.96 2.15 17.54
CA ASP A 753 53.49 1.63 16.29
C ASP A 753 55.00 1.90 16.17
N ALA A 754 55.46 3.08 16.59
CA ALA A 754 56.89 3.39 16.69
C ALA A 754 57.64 2.51 17.72
N TYR A 755 57.00 2.14 18.83
CA TYR A 755 57.55 1.17 19.79
C TYR A 755 57.60 -0.25 19.23
N LYS A 756 56.55 -0.68 18.53
CA LYS A 756 56.54 -1.97 17.84
C LYS A 756 57.65 -2.06 16.80
N LEU A 757 57.83 -1.03 15.98
CA LEU A 757 58.88 -1.00 14.96
C LEU A 757 60.28 -1.11 15.55
N ALA A 758 60.56 -0.39 16.65
CA ALA A 758 61.85 -0.49 17.34
C ALA A 758 62.06 -1.88 17.98
N LYS A 759 61.01 -2.43 18.60
CA LYS A 759 61.04 -3.78 19.17
C LYS A 759 61.25 -4.85 18.10
N GLU A 760 60.62 -4.68 16.94
CA GLU A 760 60.75 -5.58 15.78
C GLU A 760 62.12 -5.48 15.14
N ASN A 761 62.67 -4.29 14.95
CA ASN A 761 64.02 -4.11 14.39
C ASN A 761 65.09 -4.75 15.26
N LEU A 762 64.97 -4.60 16.59
CA LEU A 762 65.83 -5.28 17.55
C LEU A 762 65.65 -6.79 17.51
N LEU A 763 64.41 -7.27 17.61
CA LEU A 763 64.14 -8.70 17.57
C LEU A 763 64.58 -9.32 16.26
N ARG A 764 64.51 -8.57 15.15
CA ARG A 764 64.97 -8.98 13.84
C ARG A 764 66.48 -9.08 13.83
N LYS A 765 67.23 -8.00 14.06
CA LYS A 765 68.71 -8.04 14.08
C LYS A 765 69.28 -9.01 15.13
N ALA A 766 68.66 -9.12 16.31
CA ALA A 766 69.07 -10.07 17.34
C ALA A 766 68.79 -11.52 16.95
N ARG A 767 67.64 -11.77 16.30
CA ARG A 767 67.37 -13.07 15.68
C ARG A 767 68.31 -13.28 14.51
N ASP A 768 68.63 -12.29 13.70
CA ASP A 768 69.52 -12.43 12.54
C ASP A 768 70.90 -12.84 13.02
N ALA A 769 71.47 -12.21 14.06
CA ALA A 769 72.74 -12.65 14.64
C ALA A 769 72.66 -14.04 15.31
N MET A 770 71.59 -14.31 16.06
CA MET A 770 71.40 -15.62 16.71
C MET A 770 71.09 -16.74 15.72
N GLN A 771 70.44 -16.42 14.61
CA GLN A 771 70.15 -17.30 13.49
C GLN A 771 71.36 -17.45 12.62
N LEU A 772 72.19 -16.43 12.39
CA LEU A 772 73.46 -16.59 11.68
C LEU A 772 74.37 -17.52 12.48
N LYS A 773 74.43 -17.38 13.81
CA LYS A 773 75.11 -18.35 14.67
C LYS A 773 74.53 -19.75 14.55
N SER A 774 73.21 -19.87 14.74
CA SER A 774 72.53 -21.16 14.72
C SER A 774 72.50 -21.78 13.33
N LYS A 775 72.56 -21.01 12.25
CA LYS A 775 72.65 -21.45 10.85
C LYS A 775 74.06 -21.89 10.56
N ALA A 776 75.07 -21.13 10.98
CA ALA A 776 76.45 -21.53 10.87
C ALA A 776 76.72 -22.86 11.61
N GLU A 777 76.26 -23.00 12.87
CA GLU A 777 76.40 -24.24 13.65
C GLU A 777 75.53 -25.41 13.17
N LYS A 778 74.36 -25.16 12.56
CA LYS A 778 73.48 -26.23 12.05
C LYS A 778 73.81 -26.67 10.63
N GLU A 779 74.12 -25.73 9.75
CA GLU A 779 74.38 -26.02 8.33
C GLU A 779 75.80 -26.53 8.12
N ALA A 780 76.73 -26.13 9.00
CA ALA A 780 78.07 -26.67 9.05
C ALA A 780 78.58 -26.74 10.50
N PRO A 781 78.22 -27.82 11.24
CA PRO A 781 78.81 -28.11 12.53
C PRO A 781 80.33 -28.19 12.36
N TRP A 782 81.05 -27.42 13.16
CA TRP A 782 82.50 -27.26 13.01
C TRP A 782 83.22 -28.62 13.02
N ASP A 783 82.76 -29.54 13.87
CA ASP A 783 83.30 -30.90 14.04
C ASP A 783 83.12 -31.84 12.83
N VAL A 784 82.13 -31.60 11.95
CA VAL A 784 81.78 -32.51 10.82
C VAL A 784 82.42 -32.06 9.51
N TYR A 785 82.65 -30.75 9.38
CA TYR A 785 83.19 -30.15 8.15
C TYR A 785 84.65 -29.72 8.30
N GLU A 786 85.31 -30.03 9.43
CA GLU A 786 86.69 -29.67 9.76
C GLU A 786 87.69 -30.07 8.66
N GLU A 787 87.68 -31.33 8.21
CA GLU A 787 88.57 -31.80 7.13
C GLU A 787 88.25 -31.19 5.75
N ARG A 788 87.00 -30.76 5.52
CA ARG A 788 86.54 -30.16 4.25
C ARG A 788 86.78 -28.65 4.21
N PHE A 789 86.70 -27.96 5.35
CA PHE A 789 86.98 -26.53 5.48
C PHE A 789 88.47 -26.21 5.55
N ASN A 790 89.30 -27.12 6.10
CA ASN A 790 90.76 -27.00 6.10
C ASN A 790 91.39 -27.15 4.70
N LYS A 791 90.65 -27.72 3.73
CA LYS A 791 91.08 -27.81 2.31
C LYS A 791 90.70 -26.55 1.49
N LEU A 792 89.97 -25.60 2.08
CA LEU A 792 89.48 -24.37 1.45
C LEU A 792 90.21 -23.15 2.04
N PRO A 793 90.42 -22.04 1.30
CA PRO A 793 91.10 -20.83 1.80
C PRO A 793 90.37 -20.12 2.96
N ASP A 794 91.07 -19.34 3.79
CA ASP A 794 90.51 -18.61 4.96
C ASP A 794 90.22 -17.12 4.72
N ASP A 795 90.55 -16.61 3.52
CA ASP A 795 90.29 -15.23 3.14
C ASP A 795 88.95 -15.10 2.40
N LEU A 796 88.04 -14.25 2.91
CA LEU A 796 86.64 -14.14 2.42
C LEU A 796 86.60 -13.84 0.92
N ASN A 797 87.54 -13.04 0.41
CA ASN A 797 87.56 -12.59 -0.98
C ASN A 797 88.01 -13.68 -1.97
N GLU A 798 88.90 -14.58 -1.58
CA GLU A 798 89.40 -15.66 -2.45
C GLU A 798 88.37 -16.79 -2.59
N LEU A 799 87.58 -17.03 -1.54
CA LEU A 799 86.45 -17.97 -1.54
C LEU A 799 85.31 -17.48 -2.44
N LEU A 800 85.06 -16.17 -2.42
CA LEU A 800 84.06 -15.52 -3.28
C LEU A 800 84.41 -15.67 -4.77
N GLY A 801 85.68 -15.57 -5.16
CA GLY A 801 86.11 -15.74 -6.56
C GLY A 801 85.89 -17.15 -7.14
N LYS A 802 86.05 -18.20 -6.33
CA LYS A 802 85.75 -19.60 -6.76
C LYS A 802 84.25 -19.87 -6.82
N ILE A 803 83.48 -19.29 -5.90
CA ILE A 803 82.01 -19.28 -5.95
C ILE A 803 81.54 -18.59 -7.24
N GLU A 804 82.20 -17.52 -7.66
CA GLU A 804 81.84 -16.74 -8.86
C GLU A 804 82.01 -17.55 -10.15
N ASN A 805 83.07 -18.36 -10.29
CA ASN A 805 83.27 -19.26 -11.44
C ASN A 805 82.23 -20.39 -11.51
N ASN A 806 81.86 -20.98 -10.35
CA ASN A 806 80.81 -21.98 -10.28
C ASN A 806 79.42 -21.35 -10.54
N LYS A 807 79.19 -20.12 -10.06
CA LYS A 807 78.01 -19.32 -10.39
C LYS A 807 77.90 -19.02 -11.88
N ALA A 808 78.99 -18.66 -12.56
CA ALA A 808 78.99 -18.44 -14.00
C ALA A 808 78.60 -19.70 -14.80
N SER A 809 79.01 -20.89 -14.34
CA SER A 809 78.59 -22.17 -14.94
C SER A 809 77.12 -22.51 -14.65
N LEU A 810 76.59 -22.08 -13.49
CA LEU A 810 75.17 -22.19 -13.14
C LEU A 810 74.31 -21.16 -13.91
N GLU A 811 74.84 -19.98 -14.21
CA GLU A 811 74.15 -18.92 -14.96
C GLU A 811 73.87 -19.32 -16.42
N CYS A 812 74.68 -20.21 -16.99
CA CYS A 812 74.45 -20.79 -18.32
C CYS A 812 73.32 -21.85 -18.35
N PHE A 813 72.81 -22.31 -17.20
CA PHE A 813 71.70 -23.25 -17.12
C PHE A 813 70.36 -22.51 -17.26
N ARG A 814 69.53 -22.91 -18.22
CA ARG A 814 68.17 -22.36 -18.43
C ARG A 814 67.09 -23.42 -18.19
N GLY A 815 67.10 -24.02 -16.99
CA GLY A 815 66.04 -24.88 -16.50
C GLY A 815 65.51 -24.39 -15.15
N ASP A 816 64.21 -24.50 -14.91
CA ASP A 816 63.55 -23.99 -13.70
C ASP A 816 63.45 -25.06 -12.61
N ARG A 817 64.06 -24.81 -11.43
CA ARG A 817 63.99 -25.75 -10.28
C ARG A 817 62.58 -25.96 -9.73
N SER A 818 61.72 -24.98 -9.92
CA SER A 818 60.32 -25.02 -9.47
C SER A 818 59.54 -26.16 -10.12
N ILE A 819 59.98 -26.66 -11.27
CA ILE A 819 59.29 -27.69 -12.03
C ILE A 819 59.21 -29.00 -11.23
N ARG A 820 60.21 -29.32 -10.40
CA ARG A 820 60.20 -30.50 -9.52
C ARG A 820 59.16 -30.38 -8.41
N GLU A 821 59.20 -29.29 -7.66
CA GLU A 821 58.22 -29.07 -6.59
C GLU A 821 56.81 -28.88 -7.14
N LEU A 822 56.68 -28.25 -8.31
CA LEU A 822 55.42 -28.12 -9.02
C LEU A 822 54.93 -29.49 -9.46
N TYR A 823 55.79 -30.35 -9.98
CA TYR A 823 55.45 -31.71 -10.35
C TYR A 823 54.97 -32.52 -9.13
N GLU A 824 55.71 -32.50 -8.01
CA GLU A 824 55.31 -33.20 -6.78
C GLU A 824 54.03 -32.63 -6.16
N ARG A 825 53.85 -31.30 -6.17
CA ARG A 825 52.63 -30.64 -5.71
C ARG A 825 51.45 -30.93 -6.62
N VAL A 826 51.64 -30.87 -7.94
CA VAL A 826 50.60 -31.17 -8.92
C VAL A 826 50.23 -32.66 -8.82
N CYS A 827 51.18 -33.56 -8.61
CA CYS A 827 50.89 -34.97 -8.32
C CYS A 827 50.05 -35.14 -7.04
N SER A 828 50.36 -34.41 -5.98
CA SER A 828 49.58 -34.44 -4.73
C SER A 828 48.19 -33.82 -4.90
N GLN A 829 48.08 -32.74 -5.68
CA GLN A 829 46.80 -32.10 -6.02
C GLN A 829 45.96 -33.00 -6.91
N ILE A 830 46.55 -33.69 -7.88
CA ILE A 830 45.86 -34.67 -8.72
C ILE A 830 45.27 -35.77 -7.82
N ARG A 831 46.02 -36.30 -6.85
CA ARG A 831 45.49 -37.31 -5.90
C ARG A 831 44.33 -36.78 -5.04
N ASN A 832 44.42 -35.53 -4.56
CA ASN A 832 43.34 -34.92 -3.80
C ASN A 832 42.12 -34.62 -4.66
N ASP A 833 42.33 -34.13 -5.88
CA ASP A 833 41.27 -33.84 -6.85
C ASP A 833 40.58 -35.16 -7.28
N GLU A 834 41.32 -36.27 -7.43
CA GLU A 834 40.76 -37.61 -7.65
C GLU A 834 39.88 -38.09 -6.50
N ALA A 835 40.32 -37.89 -5.25
CA ALA A 835 39.53 -38.24 -4.06
C ALA A 835 38.25 -37.40 -3.96
N ASN A 836 38.35 -36.09 -4.16
CA ASN A 836 37.19 -35.18 -4.15
C ASN A 836 36.19 -35.53 -5.25
N LEU A 837 36.68 -35.94 -6.43
CA LEU A 837 35.85 -36.33 -7.56
C LEU A 837 35.10 -37.64 -7.25
N ALA A 838 35.76 -38.63 -6.63
CA ALA A 838 35.10 -39.85 -6.16
C ALA A 838 34.01 -39.57 -5.11
N ASP A 839 34.27 -38.65 -4.17
CA ASP A 839 33.27 -38.23 -3.17
C ASP A 839 32.06 -37.54 -3.83
N LEU A 840 32.30 -36.63 -4.78
CA LEU A 840 31.25 -35.95 -5.57
C LEU A 840 30.42 -36.95 -6.40
N GLU A 841 31.06 -37.93 -7.03
CA GLU A 841 30.36 -39.00 -7.77
C GLU A 841 29.46 -39.83 -6.84
N SER A 842 29.96 -40.19 -5.65
CA SER A 842 29.18 -40.93 -4.65
C SER A 842 27.98 -40.12 -4.14
N PHE A 843 28.12 -38.81 -4.00
CA PHE A 843 27.05 -37.92 -3.55
C PHE A 843 25.96 -37.75 -4.61
N VAL A 844 26.35 -37.54 -5.87
CA VAL A 844 25.41 -37.42 -7.00
C VAL A 844 24.63 -38.72 -7.19
N THR A 845 25.29 -39.88 -7.14
CA THR A 845 24.63 -41.19 -7.28
C THR A 845 23.61 -41.45 -6.17
N HIS A 846 23.96 -41.24 -4.89
CA HIS A 846 23.01 -41.39 -3.77
C HIS A 846 21.85 -40.37 -3.82
N GLY A 847 22.13 -39.15 -4.28
CA GLY A 847 21.12 -38.11 -4.46
C GLY A 847 20.07 -38.49 -5.52
N VAL A 848 20.53 -39.02 -6.66
CA VAL A 848 19.65 -39.50 -7.74
C VAL A 848 18.78 -40.67 -7.28
N GLU A 849 19.34 -41.64 -6.56
CA GLU A 849 18.59 -42.79 -6.01
C GLU A 849 17.53 -42.37 -4.98
N SER A 850 17.82 -41.36 -4.16
CA SER A 850 16.86 -40.83 -3.19
C SER A 850 15.68 -40.13 -3.87
N ILE A 851 15.95 -39.39 -4.96
CA ILE A 851 14.92 -38.71 -5.75
C ILE A 851 14.02 -39.71 -6.46
N THR A 852 14.57 -40.77 -7.06
CA THR A 852 13.77 -41.79 -7.75
C THR A 852 12.85 -42.52 -6.78
N GLY A 853 13.31 -42.87 -5.58
CA GLY A 853 12.50 -43.55 -4.57
C GLY A 853 11.30 -42.73 -4.06
N ILE A 854 11.45 -41.40 -3.93
CA ILE A 854 10.35 -40.50 -3.56
C ILE A 854 9.40 -40.29 -4.75
N LYS A 855 9.96 -40.09 -5.95
CA LYS A 855 9.21 -39.87 -7.19
C LYS A 855 8.28 -41.02 -7.54
N GLU A 856 8.72 -42.28 -7.41
CA GLU A 856 7.92 -43.45 -7.75
C GLU A 856 6.68 -43.60 -6.85
N LYS A 857 6.84 -43.41 -5.53
CA LYS A 857 5.73 -43.48 -4.57
C LYS A 857 4.69 -42.40 -4.83
N TRP A 858 5.16 -41.18 -5.09
CA TRP A 858 4.29 -40.04 -5.41
C TRP A 858 3.56 -40.24 -6.74
N HIS A 859 4.25 -40.69 -7.80
CA HIS A 859 3.64 -40.93 -9.12
C HIS A 859 2.55 -41.99 -9.09
N ALA A 860 2.73 -43.07 -8.32
CA ALA A 860 1.71 -44.10 -8.14
C ALA A 860 0.41 -43.53 -7.54
N ASN A 861 0.53 -42.74 -6.47
CA ASN A 861 -0.61 -42.10 -5.81
C ASN A 861 -1.30 -41.08 -6.72
N LEU A 862 -0.53 -40.27 -7.46
CA LEU A 862 -1.07 -39.30 -8.42
C LEU A 862 -1.86 -40.00 -9.54
N LYS A 863 -1.37 -41.12 -10.04
CA LYS A 863 -2.02 -41.88 -11.12
C LYS A 863 -3.36 -42.47 -10.69
N GLU A 864 -3.46 -42.99 -9.47
CA GLU A 864 -4.71 -43.51 -8.91
C GLU A 864 -5.78 -42.41 -8.81
N VAL A 865 -5.38 -41.24 -8.30
CA VAL A 865 -6.23 -40.05 -8.23
C VAL A 865 -6.74 -39.65 -9.61
N VAL A 866 -5.85 -39.50 -10.59
CA VAL A 866 -6.23 -39.06 -11.95
C VAL A 866 -7.17 -40.07 -12.61
N GLN A 867 -6.98 -41.37 -12.42
CA GLN A 867 -7.88 -42.41 -12.92
C GLN A 867 -9.29 -42.30 -12.33
N HIS A 868 -9.41 -41.98 -11.04
CA HIS A 868 -10.71 -41.78 -10.42
C HIS A 868 -11.44 -40.54 -10.97
N ILE A 869 -10.71 -39.45 -11.20
CA ILE A 869 -11.25 -38.24 -11.82
C ILE A 869 -11.67 -38.53 -13.27
N ASP A 870 -10.85 -39.24 -14.06
CA ASP A 870 -11.15 -39.61 -15.44
C ASP A 870 -12.42 -40.47 -15.56
N THR A 871 -12.56 -41.47 -14.69
CA THR A 871 -13.76 -42.33 -14.64
C THR A 871 -15.01 -41.49 -14.37
N SER A 872 -14.96 -40.62 -13.35
CA SER A 872 -16.07 -39.72 -13.01
C SER A 872 -16.38 -38.74 -14.15
N PHE A 873 -15.36 -38.22 -14.81
CA PHE A 873 -15.51 -37.26 -15.91
C PHE A 873 -16.14 -37.89 -17.16
N ARG A 874 -15.73 -39.13 -17.52
CA ARG A 874 -16.33 -39.91 -18.60
C ARG A 874 -17.83 -40.13 -18.37
N GLU A 875 -18.19 -40.60 -17.18
CA GLU A 875 -19.60 -40.80 -16.80
C GLU A 875 -20.41 -39.51 -16.94
N PHE A 876 -19.84 -38.36 -16.53
CA PHE A 876 -20.56 -37.09 -16.55
C PHE A 876 -20.74 -36.55 -17.98
N PHE A 877 -19.78 -36.81 -18.86
CA PHE A 877 -19.89 -36.46 -20.29
C PHE A 877 -20.88 -37.35 -21.03
N GLU A 878 -20.91 -38.65 -20.72
CA GLU A 878 -21.87 -39.61 -21.28
C GLU A 878 -23.33 -39.22 -20.95
N ASP A 879 -23.59 -38.75 -19.73
CA ASP A 879 -24.92 -38.27 -19.28
C ASP A 879 -25.47 -37.09 -20.12
N ILE A 880 -24.57 -36.30 -20.73
CA ILE A 880 -24.89 -35.15 -21.60
C ILE A 880 -24.98 -35.58 -23.08
N GLY A 881 -24.46 -36.76 -23.42
CA GLY A 881 -24.37 -37.28 -24.79
C GLY A 881 -23.07 -36.90 -25.51
N CYS A 882 -22.02 -36.57 -24.77
CA CYS A 882 -20.68 -36.22 -25.26
C CYS A 882 -19.65 -37.23 -24.74
N VAL A 883 -18.43 -37.20 -25.28
CA VAL A 883 -17.30 -38.02 -24.79
C VAL A 883 -16.25 -37.09 -24.19
N GLY A 884 -15.74 -37.40 -23.01
CA GLY A 884 -14.69 -36.62 -22.34
C GLY A 884 -13.64 -37.55 -21.73
N GLU A 885 -12.38 -37.12 -21.72
CA GLU A 885 -11.25 -37.88 -21.16
C GLU A 885 -10.27 -36.92 -20.46
N ILE A 886 -9.66 -37.39 -19.37
CA ILE A 886 -8.60 -36.70 -18.64
C ILE A 886 -7.33 -37.53 -18.74
N LEU A 887 -6.24 -36.89 -19.17
CA LEU A 887 -4.94 -37.53 -19.36
C LEU A 887 -3.86 -36.79 -18.56
N LEU A 888 -3.05 -37.53 -17.82
CA LEU A 888 -1.82 -37.02 -17.20
C LEU A 888 -0.70 -37.05 -18.25
N ASP A 889 -0.01 -35.93 -18.43
CA ASP A 889 1.16 -35.81 -19.29
C ASP A 889 2.44 -35.98 -18.45
N ASP A 890 2.92 -37.22 -18.36
CA ASP A 890 4.08 -37.65 -17.58
C ASP A 890 5.29 -38.03 -18.45
N LYS A 891 5.35 -37.52 -19.69
CA LYS A 891 6.37 -37.90 -20.69
C LYS A 891 7.73 -37.22 -20.50
N ASP A 892 7.77 -36.05 -19.87
CA ASP A 892 9.02 -35.31 -19.68
C ASP A 892 9.78 -35.85 -18.45
N PRO A 893 11.11 -36.03 -18.49
CA PRO A 893 11.88 -36.41 -17.31
C PRO A 893 11.80 -35.38 -16.18
N ASP A 894 11.59 -34.10 -16.51
CA ASP A 894 11.41 -33.00 -15.58
C ASP A 894 9.97 -32.97 -15.03
N VAL A 895 9.84 -33.19 -13.71
CA VAL A 895 8.56 -33.25 -13.01
C VAL A 895 7.86 -31.88 -13.03
N ALA A 896 8.63 -30.79 -13.12
CA ALA A 896 8.07 -29.43 -13.14
C ALA A 896 7.20 -29.15 -14.38
N LYS A 897 7.34 -29.95 -15.45
CA LYS A 897 6.58 -29.79 -16.70
C LYS A 897 5.35 -30.70 -16.79
N TRP A 898 5.14 -31.58 -15.80
CA TRP A 898 4.01 -32.50 -15.79
C TRP A 898 2.70 -31.73 -15.67
N GLY A 899 1.64 -32.23 -16.32
CA GLY A 899 0.37 -31.52 -16.37
C GLY A 899 -0.84 -32.39 -16.71
N ILE A 900 -2.04 -31.89 -16.39
CA ILE A 900 -3.31 -32.57 -16.73
C ILE A 900 -3.89 -31.96 -18.00
N GLN A 901 -4.17 -32.81 -18.99
CA GLN A 901 -4.86 -32.47 -20.23
C GLN A 901 -6.32 -32.92 -20.15
N ARG A 902 -7.25 -32.01 -20.44
CA ARG A 902 -8.68 -32.31 -20.58
C ARG A 902 -9.01 -32.42 -22.08
N ARG A 903 -9.60 -33.53 -22.51
CA ARG A 903 -10.02 -33.74 -23.90
C ARG A 903 -11.52 -33.98 -23.94
N ALA A 904 -12.20 -33.41 -24.93
CA ALA A 904 -13.64 -33.53 -25.07
C ALA A 904 -14.06 -33.57 -26.53
N GLN A 905 -15.15 -34.30 -26.79
CA GLN A 905 -15.82 -34.42 -28.07
C GLN A 905 -17.29 -34.00 -27.90
N PHE A 906 -17.62 -32.79 -28.36
CA PHE A 906 -18.97 -32.23 -28.25
C PHE A 906 -19.88 -32.62 -29.42
N ARG A 907 -19.32 -33.03 -30.57
CA ARG A 907 -20.08 -33.44 -31.77
C ARG A 907 -19.63 -34.82 -32.23
N LYS A 908 -20.58 -35.64 -32.68
CA LYS A 908 -20.33 -37.02 -33.14
C LYS A 908 -19.35 -37.12 -34.34
N ASN A 909 -19.19 -36.05 -35.12
CA ASN A 909 -18.35 -36.02 -36.33
C ASN A 909 -16.96 -35.36 -36.13
N THR A 910 -16.61 -34.91 -34.93
CA THR A 910 -15.29 -34.29 -34.62
C THR A 910 -14.45 -35.25 -33.80
N GLN A 911 -13.12 -35.27 -33.97
CA GLN A 911 -12.22 -36.06 -33.11
C GLN A 911 -12.15 -35.46 -31.70
N LEU A 912 -11.72 -36.24 -30.70
CA LEU A 912 -11.41 -35.72 -29.36
C LEU A 912 -10.31 -34.66 -29.49
N SER A 913 -10.60 -33.42 -29.07
CA SER A 913 -9.60 -32.35 -29.04
C SER A 913 -9.30 -31.93 -27.61
N THR A 914 -8.07 -31.48 -27.39
CA THR A 914 -7.66 -30.90 -26.11
C THR A 914 -8.40 -29.58 -25.90
N MET A 915 -8.97 -29.40 -24.71
CA MET A 915 -9.70 -28.18 -24.35
C MET A 915 -8.71 -27.03 -24.10
N THR A 916 -8.32 -26.32 -25.16
CA THR A 916 -7.48 -25.12 -25.08
C THR A 916 -8.33 -23.84 -25.07
N ALA A 917 -7.77 -22.75 -24.53
CA ALA A 917 -8.47 -21.48 -24.39
C ALA A 917 -8.87 -20.83 -25.74
N GLU A 918 -8.28 -21.26 -26.86
CA GLU A 918 -8.37 -20.60 -28.16
C GLU A 918 -9.35 -21.28 -29.14
N GLU A 919 -9.57 -22.60 -29.04
CA GLU A 919 -10.22 -23.37 -30.12
C GLU A 919 -11.73 -23.65 -29.94
N GLN A 920 -12.31 -23.44 -28.75
CA GLN A 920 -13.70 -23.87 -28.45
C GLN A 920 -14.70 -22.72 -28.24
N SER A 921 -16.00 -23.03 -28.38
CA SER A 921 -17.13 -22.14 -28.04
C SER A 921 -17.14 -21.80 -26.54
N GLY A 922 -17.52 -20.57 -26.17
CA GLY A 922 -17.63 -20.15 -24.77
C GLY A 922 -18.57 -21.02 -23.91
N GLY A 923 -19.62 -21.58 -24.52
CA GLY A 923 -20.54 -22.50 -23.84
C GLY A 923 -19.95 -23.89 -23.60
N GLU A 924 -19.25 -24.45 -24.60
CA GLU A 924 -18.58 -25.77 -24.51
C GLU A 924 -17.43 -25.75 -23.49
N LYS A 925 -16.66 -24.65 -23.47
CA LYS A 925 -15.61 -24.39 -22.46
C LYS A 925 -16.15 -24.42 -21.03
N SER A 926 -17.31 -23.79 -20.83
CA SER A 926 -17.98 -23.74 -19.54
C SER A 926 -18.43 -25.13 -19.11
N VAL A 927 -19.12 -25.87 -19.99
CA VAL A 927 -19.60 -27.23 -19.69
C VAL A 927 -18.45 -28.17 -19.30
N GLY A 928 -17.37 -28.25 -20.09
CA GLY A 928 -16.27 -29.17 -19.78
C GLY A 928 -15.47 -28.78 -18.54
N THR A 929 -15.37 -27.48 -18.24
CA THR A 929 -14.76 -27.01 -16.99
C THR A 929 -15.61 -27.38 -15.77
N ILE A 930 -16.94 -27.23 -15.86
CA ILE A 930 -17.87 -27.58 -14.79
C ILE A 930 -17.83 -29.08 -14.49
N MET A 931 -17.86 -29.91 -15.54
CA MET A 931 -17.82 -31.37 -15.37
C MET A 931 -16.51 -31.83 -14.72
N TYR A 932 -15.39 -31.19 -15.06
CA TYR A 932 -14.11 -31.47 -14.42
C TYR A 932 -14.11 -31.08 -12.94
N LEU A 933 -14.63 -29.88 -12.61
CA LEU A 933 -14.78 -29.44 -11.22
C LEU A 933 -15.70 -30.36 -10.42
N MET A 934 -16.80 -30.84 -11.04
CA MET A 934 -17.69 -31.81 -10.41
C MET A 934 -17.02 -33.17 -10.18
N ALA A 935 -16.14 -33.59 -11.09
CA ALA A 935 -15.40 -34.85 -10.96
C ALA A 935 -14.34 -34.75 -9.84
N LEU A 936 -13.63 -33.62 -9.75
CA LEU A 936 -12.76 -33.30 -8.62
C LEU A 936 -13.52 -33.28 -7.29
N GLN A 937 -14.72 -32.70 -7.30
CA GLN A 937 -15.57 -32.62 -6.12
C GLN A 937 -15.98 -33.99 -5.55
N SER A 938 -15.91 -35.11 -6.28
CA SER A 938 -16.18 -36.42 -5.66
C SER A 938 -15.08 -36.84 -4.69
N LEU A 939 -13.85 -36.35 -4.90
CA LEU A 939 -12.65 -36.67 -4.12
C LEU A 939 -12.39 -35.69 -2.97
N THR A 940 -12.95 -34.48 -3.02
CA THR A 940 -12.69 -33.45 -2.01
C THR A 940 -13.61 -33.58 -0.79
N LYS A 941 -13.00 -33.63 0.40
CA LYS A 941 -13.70 -33.61 1.70
C LYS A 941 -13.93 -32.17 2.15
N CYS A 942 -14.96 -31.53 1.59
CA CYS A 942 -15.37 -30.18 1.99
C CYS A 942 -16.75 -30.24 2.68
N PRO A 943 -16.99 -29.51 3.79
CA PRO A 943 -18.27 -29.55 4.51
C PRO A 943 -19.41 -28.88 3.75
N PHE A 944 -19.11 -27.84 2.97
CA PHE A 944 -20.06 -27.19 2.07
C PHE A 944 -19.38 -26.70 0.79
N ARG A 945 -20.18 -26.46 -0.26
CA ARG A 945 -19.74 -25.93 -1.56
C ARG A 945 -20.57 -24.74 -1.97
N VAL A 946 -19.96 -23.74 -2.60
CA VAL A 946 -20.65 -22.55 -3.10
C VAL A 946 -20.33 -22.38 -4.57
N VAL A 947 -21.37 -22.22 -5.38
CA VAL A 947 -21.28 -22.04 -6.81
C VAL A 947 -22.19 -20.87 -7.23
N ASP A 948 -21.59 -19.81 -7.75
CA ASP A 948 -22.28 -18.58 -8.13
C ASP A 948 -22.33 -18.39 -9.66
N GLU A 949 -23.55 -18.29 -10.20
CA GLU A 949 -23.87 -17.98 -11.61
C GLU A 949 -23.10 -18.82 -12.65
N ILE A 950 -22.79 -20.08 -12.31
CA ILE A 950 -22.07 -21.03 -13.18
C ILE A 950 -22.76 -21.30 -14.52
N ASN A 951 -24.05 -20.96 -14.62
CA ASN A 951 -24.89 -21.09 -15.81
C ASN A 951 -24.79 -19.92 -16.80
N GLN A 952 -23.98 -18.90 -16.53
CA GLN A 952 -23.81 -17.78 -17.43
C GLN A 952 -22.94 -18.17 -18.64
N GLY A 953 -23.48 -18.01 -19.86
CA GLY A 953 -22.78 -18.36 -21.11
C GLY A 953 -23.09 -19.77 -21.65
N MET A 954 -23.90 -20.56 -20.95
CA MET A 954 -24.43 -21.85 -21.44
C MET A 954 -25.80 -21.68 -22.12
N ASP A 955 -26.10 -22.57 -23.06
CA ASP A 955 -27.43 -22.68 -23.66
C ASP A 955 -28.41 -23.43 -22.73
N VAL A 956 -29.71 -23.31 -23.00
CA VAL A 956 -30.77 -23.87 -22.14
C VAL A 956 -30.70 -25.40 -22.05
N TYR A 957 -30.18 -26.06 -23.09
CA TYR A 957 -30.02 -27.52 -23.13
C TYR A 957 -28.92 -28.00 -22.17
N ASN A 958 -27.70 -27.46 -22.28
CA ASN A 958 -26.60 -27.85 -21.39
C ASN A 958 -26.84 -27.38 -19.96
N GLU A 959 -27.42 -26.19 -19.78
CA GLU A 959 -27.79 -25.64 -18.47
C GLU A 959 -28.71 -26.62 -17.68
N ARG A 960 -29.70 -27.21 -18.36
CA ARG A 960 -30.61 -28.20 -17.75
C ARG A 960 -29.88 -29.48 -17.34
N LYS A 961 -29.00 -29.99 -18.18
CA LYS A 961 -28.26 -31.25 -17.94
C LYS A 961 -27.26 -31.11 -16.79
N VAL A 962 -26.48 -30.04 -16.78
CA VAL A 962 -25.57 -29.68 -15.67
C VAL A 962 -26.34 -29.57 -14.36
N PHE A 963 -27.47 -28.85 -14.36
CA PHE A 963 -28.30 -28.70 -13.18
C PHE A 963 -28.85 -30.04 -12.65
N GLN A 964 -29.32 -30.91 -13.55
CA GLN A 964 -29.84 -32.22 -13.18
C GLN A 964 -28.74 -33.09 -12.54
N ARG A 965 -27.51 -33.04 -13.06
CA ARG A 965 -26.37 -33.75 -12.46
C ARG A 965 -25.99 -33.18 -11.09
N ILE A 966 -25.91 -31.86 -10.93
CA ILE A 966 -25.63 -31.22 -9.62
C ILE A 966 -26.69 -31.64 -8.59
N THR A 967 -27.96 -31.69 -9.00
CA THR A 967 -29.06 -32.13 -8.11
C THR A 967 -28.87 -33.59 -7.69
N LYS A 968 -28.47 -34.48 -8.62
CA LYS A 968 -28.18 -35.89 -8.30
C LYS A 968 -26.95 -36.06 -7.40
N SER A 969 -25.87 -35.31 -7.65
CA SER A 969 -24.61 -35.43 -6.91
C SER A 969 -24.62 -34.74 -5.55
N SER A 970 -25.60 -33.87 -5.29
CA SER A 970 -25.70 -33.07 -4.04
C SER A 970 -26.84 -33.52 -3.13
N CYS A 971 -27.64 -34.52 -3.52
CA CYS A 971 -28.80 -35.00 -2.75
C CYS A 971 -28.58 -36.46 -2.30
N GLY A 972 -28.62 -36.70 -0.97
CA GLY A 972 -28.38 -38.00 -0.35
C GLY A 972 -27.99 -37.87 1.14
N SER A 973 -28.02 -38.97 1.90
CA SER A 973 -27.88 -38.93 3.38
C SER A 973 -26.46 -38.65 3.90
N LYS A 974 -25.42 -38.66 3.05
CA LYS A 974 -24.00 -38.48 3.43
C LYS A 974 -23.22 -37.44 2.61
N LEU A 975 -23.91 -36.55 1.88
CA LEU A 975 -23.29 -35.59 0.97
C LEU A 975 -23.19 -34.17 1.59
N PRO A 976 -22.17 -33.37 1.21
CA PRO A 976 -21.94 -32.03 1.78
C PRO A 976 -23.04 -31.03 1.40
N GLN A 977 -23.13 -29.93 2.15
CA GLN A 977 -24.10 -28.86 1.88
C GLN A 977 -23.70 -28.12 0.58
N TYR A 978 -24.66 -27.79 -0.29
CA TYR A 978 -24.37 -27.20 -1.59
C TYR A 978 -25.17 -25.91 -1.78
N PHE A 979 -24.52 -24.79 -2.05
CA PHE A 979 -25.15 -23.51 -2.37
C PHE A 979 -25.00 -23.24 -3.86
N LEU A 980 -26.12 -23.25 -4.58
CA LEU A 980 -26.16 -22.94 -6.00
C LEU A 980 -26.93 -21.64 -6.20
N ILE A 981 -26.27 -20.63 -6.74
CA ILE A 981 -26.88 -19.32 -6.99
C ILE A 981 -27.04 -19.14 -8.49
N THR A 982 -28.27 -18.81 -8.90
CA THR A 982 -28.61 -18.64 -10.31
C THR A 982 -29.62 -17.51 -10.50
N PRO A 983 -29.50 -16.70 -11.57
CA PRO A 983 -30.51 -15.71 -11.91
C PRO A 983 -31.76 -16.32 -12.58
N LYS A 984 -31.67 -17.55 -13.07
CA LYS A 984 -32.73 -18.24 -13.81
C LYS A 984 -33.30 -19.40 -13.01
N LEU A 985 -34.62 -19.44 -12.90
CA LEU A 985 -35.34 -20.64 -12.46
C LEU A 985 -35.67 -21.48 -13.69
N ILE A 986 -35.01 -22.63 -13.85
CA ILE A 986 -35.25 -23.53 -14.97
C ILE A 986 -36.57 -24.29 -14.71
N THR A 987 -37.55 -24.16 -15.61
CA THR A 987 -38.86 -24.78 -15.49
C THR A 987 -38.84 -26.25 -15.93
N GLY A 988 -39.61 -27.12 -15.26
CA GLY A 988 -39.73 -28.54 -15.62
C GLY A 988 -38.51 -29.39 -15.29
N LEU A 989 -37.80 -29.08 -14.20
CA LEU A 989 -36.77 -29.92 -13.58
C LEU A 989 -37.35 -30.73 -12.43
N THR A 990 -36.80 -31.92 -12.21
CA THR A 990 -37.08 -32.75 -11.04
C THR A 990 -36.19 -32.34 -9.88
N TYR A 991 -36.76 -31.69 -8.87
CA TYR A 991 -36.06 -31.35 -7.63
C TYR A 991 -36.19 -32.48 -6.61
N HIS A 992 -35.13 -32.71 -5.83
CA HIS A 992 -35.15 -33.66 -4.71
C HIS A 992 -35.87 -33.04 -3.49
N ARG A 993 -36.38 -33.87 -2.57
CA ARG A 993 -37.04 -33.38 -1.34
C ARG A 993 -36.12 -32.55 -0.44
N ASP A 994 -34.83 -32.86 -0.47
CA ASP A 994 -33.81 -32.16 0.31
C ASP A 994 -33.36 -30.83 -0.32
N THR A 995 -33.93 -30.45 -1.47
CA THR A 995 -33.63 -29.17 -2.12
C THR A 995 -34.42 -28.03 -1.46
N LYS A 996 -33.71 -27.07 -0.87
CA LYS A 996 -34.29 -25.83 -0.36
C LYS A 996 -34.13 -24.71 -1.38
N VAL A 997 -35.24 -24.11 -1.81
CA VAL A 997 -35.24 -22.98 -2.75
C VAL A 997 -35.42 -21.67 -1.98
N MET A 998 -34.50 -20.74 -2.16
CA MET A 998 -34.52 -19.41 -1.55
C MET A 998 -34.63 -18.37 -2.67
N VAL A 999 -35.70 -17.55 -2.65
CA VAL A 999 -35.96 -16.55 -3.70
C VAL A 999 -35.72 -15.16 -3.13
N ILE A 1000 -34.76 -14.43 -3.71
CA ILE A 1000 -34.37 -13.08 -3.27
C ILE A 1000 -35.10 -12.05 -4.12
N LEU A 1001 -36.07 -11.39 -3.49
CA LEU A 1001 -36.91 -10.35 -4.09
C LEU A 1001 -36.63 -9.01 -3.41
N ASN A 1002 -35.61 -8.30 -3.90
CA ASN A 1002 -35.26 -6.97 -3.41
C ASN A 1002 -35.54 -5.95 -4.52
N GLY A 1003 -36.53 -5.10 -4.34
CA GLY A 1003 -36.91 -4.09 -5.34
C GLY A 1003 -37.87 -3.03 -4.78
N PRO A 1004 -37.88 -1.81 -5.35
CA PRO A 1004 -38.65 -0.67 -4.82
C PRO A 1004 -40.16 -0.87 -4.85
N TYR A 1005 -40.66 -1.83 -5.63
CA TYR A 1005 -42.09 -2.16 -5.75
C TYR A 1005 -42.51 -3.40 -4.94
N ASN A 1006 -41.60 -3.98 -4.15
CA ASN A 1006 -41.89 -5.20 -3.40
C ASN A 1006 -42.38 -4.86 -1.98
N ASN A 1007 -43.70 -4.82 -1.80
CA ASN A 1007 -44.37 -4.51 -0.52
C ASN A 1007 -44.66 -5.75 0.34
N ILE A 1008 -44.11 -6.92 -0.01
CA ILE A 1008 -44.34 -8.16 0.74
C ILE A 1008 -43.44 -8.16 1.97
N GLN A 1009 -44.03 -8.05 3.17
CA GLN A 1009 -43.32 -8.33 4.42
C GLN A 1009 -43.15 -9.85 4.57
N GLN A 1010 -41.94 -10.30 4.90
CA GLN A 1010 -41.60 -11.73 5.04
C GLN A 1010 -42.51 -12.44 6.06
N ASP A 1011 -42.90 -11.75 7.13
CA ASP A 1011 -43.77 -12.26 8.20
C ASP A 1011 -45.22 -12.50 7.73
N LEU A 1012 -45.63 -11.91 6.61
CA LEU A 1012 -46.97 -12.04 6.01
C LEU A 1012 -47.00 -13.06 4.85
N TRP A 1013 -45.88 -13.69 4.52
CA TRP A 1013 -45.79 -14.64 3.41
C TRP A 1013 -46.17 -16.06 3.84
N ASP A 1014 -47.36 -16.52 3.42
CA ASP A 1014 -47.82 -17.90 3.61
C ASP A 1014 -47.67 -18.73 2.31
N LEU A 1015 -46.70 -19.65 2.31
CA LEU A 1015 -46.44 -20.57 1.21
C LEU A 1015 -47.63 -21.49 0.92
N ALA A 1016 -48.34 -21.96 1.96
CA ALA A 1016 -49.47 -22.85 1.79
C ALA A 1016 -50.64 -22.13 1.10
N GLN A 1017 -50.90 -20.88 1.51
CA GLN A 1017 -51.92 -20.05 0.88
C GLN A 1017 -51.56 -19.68 -0.58
N PHE A 1018 -50.28 -19.39 -0.86
CA PHE A 1018 -49.80 -19.12 -2.21
C PHE A 1018 -49.97 -20.33 -3.15
N VAL A 1019 -49.53 -21.51 -2.72
CA VAL A 1019 -49.68 -22.76 -3.49
C VAL A 1019 -51.15 -23.12 -3.69
N ALA A 1020 -52.02 -22.88 -2.70
CA ALA A 1020 -53.45 -23.09 -2.82
C ALA A 1020 -54.09 -22.17 -3.89
N ARG A 1021 -53.71 -20.88 -3.91
CA ARG A 1021 -54.17 -19.91 -4.93
C ARG A 1021 -53.69 -20.28 -6.32
N GLU A 1022 -52.44 -20.72 -6.47
CA GLU A 1022 -51.91 -21.16 -7.77
C GLU A 1022 -52.61 -22.43 -8.27
N LYS A 1023 -52.86 -23.41 -7.39
CA LYS A 1023 -53.64 -24.62 -7.72
C LYS A 1023 -55.09 -24.27 -8.10
N GLN A 1024 -55.72 -23.29 -7.44
CA GLN A 1024 -57.04 -22.77 -7.85
C GLN A 1024 -56.98 -22.04 -9.20
N ALA A 1025 -55.96 -21.25 -9.47
CA ALA A 1025 -55.77 -20.54 -10.74
C ALA A 1025 -55.54 -21.52 -11.91
N LYS A 1026 -54.70 -22.54 -11.72
CA LYS A 1026 -54.48 -23.63 -12.70
C LYS A 1026 -55.74 -24.46 -12.95
N ARG A 1027 -56.57 -24.70 -11.92
CA ARG A 1027 -57.89 -25.34 -12.08
C ARG A 1027 -58.86 -24.47 -12.89
N LYS A 1028 -58.89 -23.15 -12.65
CA LYS A 1028 -59.70 -22.19 -13.42
C LYS A 1028 -59.22 -22.01 -14.87
N SER A 1029 -57.92 -22.10 -15.14
CA SER A 1029 -57.38 -22.02 -16.50
C SER A 1029 -57.60 -23.31 -17.31
N ALA A 1030 -57.69 -24.47 -16.64
CA ALA A 1030 -57.98 -25.75 -17.30
C ALA A 1030 -59.46 -25.92 -17.69
N SER A 1031 -60.38 -25.13 -17.12
CA SER A 1031 -61.82 -25.19 -17.41
C SER A 1031 -62.31 -24.23 -18.52
N ALA A 1032 -61.41 -23.52 -19.21
CA ALA A 1032 -61.77 -22.60 -20.29
C ALA A 1032 -61.34 -23.19 -21.65
N PRO A 1033 -62.27 -23.48 -22.59
CA PRO A 1033 -61.88 -23.94 -23.91
C PRO A 1033 -61.28 -22.78 -24.72
N SER A 1034 -60.18 -23.09 -25.40
CA SER A 1034 -59.40 -22.17 -26.23
C SER A 1034 -60.24 -21.49 -27.32
N LYS A 1035 -60.28 -20.15 -27.32
CA LYS A 1035 -60.42 -19.37 -28.55
C LYS A 1035 -59.25 -18.41 -28.66
N SER A 1036 -58.55 -18.55 -29.78
CA SER A 1036 -57.39 -17.77 -30.18
C SER A 1036 -57.76 -16.30 -30.45
N SER A 1037 -56.84 -15.40 -30.14
CA SER A 1037 -56.33 -14.45 -31.14
C SER A 1037 -55.15 -13.65 -30.59
N ARG A 1038 -54.09 -13.65 -31.38
CA ARG A 1038 -52.92 -12.78 -31.26
C ARG A 1038 -53.35 -11.31 -31.16
N LYS A 1039 -52.77 -10.55 -30.22
CA LYS A 1039 -52.41 -9.15 -30.48
C LYS A 1039 -51.22 -8.73 -29.62
N ARG A 1040 -50.18 -8.32 -30.34
CA ARG A 1040 -48.97 -7.62 -29.90
C ARG A 1040 -49.31 -6.48 -28.95
N ILE A 1041 -48.55 -6.32 -27.87
CA ILE A 1041 -48.31 -5.00 -27.28
C ILE A 1041 -46.80 -4.78 -27.22
N ARG A 1042 -46.40 -3.72 -27.93
CA ARG A 1042 -45.06 -3.15 -28.03
C ARG A 1042 -44.57 -2.74 -26.64
N VAL A 1043 -43.29 -3.04 -26.42
CA VAL A 1043 -42.40 -2.32 -25.51
C VAL A 1043 -42.27 -0.88 -26.02
N GLN A 1044 -42.44 0.11 -25.13
CA GLN A 1044 -41.79 1.41 -25.26
C GLN A 1044 -41.66 2.09 -23.89
N ALA A 1045 -40.40 2.39 -23.57
CA ALA A 1045 -39.83 3.26 -22.52
C ALA A 1045 -40.11 2.92 -21.05
#